data_AF-A0A423VS59-F1
#
_entry.id   AF-A0A423VS59-F1
#
_cell.length_a   1.000
_cell.length_b   1.000
_cell.length_c   1.000
_cell.angle_alpha   90.00
_cell.angle_beta   90.00
_cell.angle_gamma   90.00
#
_symmetry.space_group_name_H-M   'P 1'
#
loop_
_entity.id
_entity.type
_entity.pdbx_description
1 polymer ?
#
loop_
_entity_poly.entity_id
_entity_poly.type
_entity_poly.pdbx_seq_one_letter_code
_entity_poly.pdbx_strand_id
1 'polypeptide(L)'
;MTTSRIVELSNRIAANTAILNDYLVSHDLPTPSFDENGPKDTLVPKDELEVESARVAIIDDTQELRRLALGPREYLMSYEHNELISQQAITRFRLAHSFPIGHESSFAEIAAVSGLPEINVRQIIRHAVTKEIFSEPRPGVVAHNAVSRLLAEDQVIHDWVGASTDDLWQAAAQTCNALAKYPGSQEPNRTGFALANQTENSIYEEFSKFPERARRFGNAMRAFIEGTGYELHHVVNSFPWGELKSGTVVGGSQGFASFAIAREFPSLSFVIQDLEPVIAAARKEMPADLAMRVKFVAHDFLTEQPVHGADVYFFRWIFHNWSDKYCVQILRNLIQALKPGAKIVINDNVLPQPGALSRWQEGRLRSMDLTMTEIQNSHERQVEDWAKLFELADPGFEFQGASLPKGANLWPQYEARFNLRLSYLYGPVVPIKLVPETLLGRLARWMSKTLCRDWKHTDTTILINSLSENDNDFKKFLRSCTSRSSSLTAGKYLSRGRRMVLQPYGPDWIRYRRAFASLLTKEKIHTRWARALRFEAMVMVDRIANLSSLPGPSDQNVLDEISRFTASSVLQITYARRAPTPDDKALKDLETVSQNIADAFTPGKYWVEEFPLLDMFPSVISPWKRKLNADHDFEMKLFRDLLHGLESKLDGERRSSGDFDPQGVIDEGVISSEECAAAELLQNRGHLKLDRDDICYLAAGIFEAGTETTAMTIDTFLLAAASYPNMARKAQAEIDLTIDPQEWDIHLYELGLNF
;
A
#
# COMPACT_ATOMS: atom_id res chain seq x y z
N MET A 1 13.14 -45.35 -18.56
CA MET A 1 13.35 -45.00 -17.14
C MET A 1 13.68 -43.53 -17.10
N THR A 2 12.95 -42.74 -16.32
CA THR A 2 13.28 -41.34 -16.08
C THR A 2 14.64 -41.26 -15.37
N THR A 3 15.52 -40.37 -15.84
CA THR A 3 16.81 -40.10 -15.19
C THR A 3 16.56 -39.64 -13.74
N SER A 4 17.37 -40.09 -12.78
CA SER A 4 17.20 -39.66 -11.39
C SER A 4 17.72 -38.23 -11.21
N ARG A 5 17.11 -37.46 -10.30
CA ARG A 5 17.48 -36.06 -10.04
C ARG A 5 18.97 -35.87 -9.71
N ILE A 6 19.58 -36.77 -8.94
CA ILE A 6 21.00 -36.71 -8.60
C ILE A 6 21.91 -36.85 -9.83
N VAL A 7 21.51 -37.67 -10.82
CA VAL A 7 22.26 -37.82 -12.09
C VAL A 7 22.05 -36.60 -12.98
N GLU A 8 20.83 -36.06 -13.03
CA GLU A 8 20.55 -34.80 -13.74
C GLU A 8 21.40 -33.64 -13.21
N LEU A 9 21.47 -33.48 -11.89
CA LEU A 9 22.30 -32.45 -11.24
C LEU A 9 23.78 -32.66 -11.56
N SER A 10 24.29 -33.89 -11.49
CA SER A 10 25.69 -34.19 -11.84
C SER A 10 26.02 -33.79 -13.29
N ASN A 11 25.13 -34.08 -14.24
CA ASN A 11 25.32 -33.72 -15.64
C ASN A 11 25.29 -32.19 -15.84
N ARG A 12 24.37 -31.50 -15.17
CA ARG A 12 24.28 -30.04 -15.20
C ARG A 12 25.51 -29.35 -14.59
N ILE A 13 26.01 -29.87 -13.47
CA ILE A 13 27.25 -29.36 -12.85
C ILE A 13 28.41 -29.48 -13.83
N ALA A 14 28.59 -30.63 -14.47
CA ALA A 14 29.65 -30.83 -15.45
C ALA A 14 29.53 -29.87 -16.65
N ALA A 15 28.33 -29.73 -17.22
CA ALA A 15 28.08 -28.85 -18.36
C ALA A 15 28.34 -27.37 -18.03
N ASN A 16 27.81 -26.86 -16.91
CA ASN A 16 28.01 -25.46 -16.53
C ASN A 16 29.45 -25.18 -16.08
N THR A 17 30.13 -26.16 -15.47
CA THR A 17 31.56 -26.03 -15.13
C THR A 17 32.41 -25.88 -16.38
N ALA A 18 32.08 -26.58 -17.47
CA ALA A 18 32.78 -26.42 -18.75
C ALA A 18 32.62 -24.99 -19.30
N ILE A 19 31.40 -24.44 -19.29
CA ILE A 19 31.14 -23.04 -19.73
C ILE A 19 32.00 -22.05 -18.94
N LEU A 20 31.99 -22.15 -17.60
CA LEU A 20 32.76 -21.28 -16.74
C LEU A 20 34.27 -21.42 -16.99
N ASN A 21 34.77 -22.65 -17.08
CA ASN A 21 36.19 -22.90 -17.33
C ASN A 21 36.64 -22.38 -18.70
N ASP A 22 35.85 -22.63 -19.76
CA ASP A 22 36.17 -22.20 -21.11
C ASP A 22 36.23 -20.67 -21.21
N TYR A 23 35.35 -19.97 -20.49
CA TYR A 23 35.42 -18.50 -20.37
C TYR A 23 36.73 -18.05 -19.71
N LEU A 24 37.08 -18.61 -18.55
CA LEU A 24 38.30 -18.24 -17.83
C LEU A 24 39.55 -18.49 -18.68
N VAL A 25 39.64 -19.65 -19.32
CA VAL A 25 40.77 -20.02 -20.19
C VAL A 25 40.85 -19.11 -21.42
N SER A 26 39.73 -18.83 -22.08
CA SER A 26 39.71 -17.99 -23.29
C SER A 26 40.05 -16.51 -23.04
N HIS A 27 39.93 -16.06 -21.79
CA HIS A 27 40.24 -14.69 -21.37
C HIS A 27 41.55 -14.58 -20.57
N ASP A 28 42.37 -15.63 -20.53
CA ASP A 28 43.63 -15.70 -19.76
C ASP A 28 43.44 -15.34 -18.27
N LEU A 29 42.28 -15.69 -17.70
CA LEU A 29 41.95 -15.45 -16.29
C LEU A 29 42.37 -16.64 -15.42
N PRO A 30 42.88 -16.39 -14.19
CA PRO A 30 43.23 -17.48 -13.28
C PRO A 30 42.01 -18.30 -12.85
N THR A 31 42.20 -19.60 -12.62
CA THR A 31 41.13 -20.47 -12.12
C THR A 31 40.90 -20.24 -10.61
N PRO A 32 39.65 -20.39 -10.12
CA PRO A 32 39.38 -20.37 -8.69
C PRO A 32 40.18 -21.44 -7.96
N SER A 33 40.86 -21.08 -6.87
CA SER A 33 41.64 -21.99 -6.04
C SER A 33 41.65 -21.52 -4.59
N PHE A 34 41.76 -22.47 -3.65
CA PHE A 34 42.01 -22.19 -2.24
C PHE A 34 43.50 -22.02 -1.94
N ASP A 35 44.41 -22.23 -2.90
CA ASP A 35 45.84 -21.96 -2.73
C ASP A 35 46.07 -20.53 -2.22
N GLU A 36 47.14 -20.31 -1.46
CA GLU A 36 47.41 -18.99 -0.86
C GLU A 36 47.36 -17.83 -1.86
N ASN A 37 47.82 -18.06 -3.10
CA ASN A 37 47.82 -17.07 -4.18
C ASN A 37 46.55 -17.07 -5.06
N GLY A 38 45.51 -17.81 -4.67
CA GLY A 38 44.24 -17.88 -5.39
C GLY A 38 43.56 -16.52 -5.54
N PRO A 39 42.72 -16.33 -6.58
CA PRO A 39 41.95 -15.10 -6.75
C PRO A 39 41.04 -14.83 -5.55
N LYS A 40 40.97 -13.56 -5.12
CA LYS A 40 40.12 -13.14 -3.99
C LYS A 40 38.68 -12.81 -4.39
N ASP A 41 38.48 -12.33 -5.61
CA ASP A 41 37.20 -11.88 -6.14
C ASP A 41 36.72 -12.82 -7.25
N THR A 42 35.41 -12.82 -7.52
CA THR A 42 34.86 -13.46 -8.72
C THR A 42 35.43 -12.79 -9.97
N LEU A 43 35.94 -13.59 -10.89
CA LEU A 43 36.59 -13.13 -12.12
C LEU A 43 35.64 -13.08 -13.32
N VAL A 44 34.38 -13.49 -13.15
CA VAL A 44 33.34 -13.42 -14.17
C VAL A 44 32.65 -12.06 -14.09
N PRO A 45 32.76 -11.21 -15.12
CA PRO A 45 31.98 -9.97 -15.21
C PRO A 45 30.49 -10.29 -15.29
N LYS A 46 29.64 -9.47 -14.69
CA LYS A 46 28.19 -9.74 -14.62
C LYS A 46 27.43 -9.46 -15.91
N ASP A 47 28.02 -8.65 -16.78
CA ASP A 47 27.55 -8.42 -18.14
C ASP A 47 27.70 -9.67 -19.03
N GLU A 48 28.55 -10.62 -18.64
CA GLU A 48 28.65 -11.96 -19.24
C GLU A 48 27.54 -12.88 -18.71
N LEU A 49 26.30 -12.58 -19.10
CA LEU A 49 25.08 -13.20 -18.57
C LEU A 49 25.08 -14.74 -18.65
N GLU A 50 25.63 -15.31 -19.71
CA GLU A 50 25.70 -16.77 -19.89
C GLU A 50 26.63 -17.43 -18.87
N VAL A 51 27.83 -16.86 -18.70
CA VAL A 51 28.85 -17.39 -17.79
C VAL A 51 28.43 -17.20 -16.33
N GLU A 52 27.82 -16.06 -16.01
CA GLU A 52 27.27 -15.83 -14.67
C GLU A 52 26.09 -16.77 -14.37
N SER A 53 25.22 -17.03 -15.36
CA SER A 53 24.13 -18.01 -15.21
C SER A 53 24.67 -19.42 -14.97
N ALA A 54 25.72 -19.81 -15.68
CA ALA A 54 26.41 -21.09 -15.48
C ALA A 54 27.02 -21.17 -14.06
N ARG A 55 27.68 -20.09 -13.60
CA ARG A 55 28.24 -20.00 -12.25
C ARG A 55 27.18 -20.15 -11.16
N VAL A 56 26.04 -19.47 -11.30
CA VAL A 56 24.90 -19.58 -10.37
C VAL A 56 24.33 -21.00 -10.38
N ALA A 57 24.19 -21.62 -11.55
CA ALA A 57 23.69 -22.99 -11.67
C ALA A 57 24.62 -24.00 -10.97
N ILE A 58 25.95 -23.85 -11.07
CA ILE A 58 26.92 -24.69 -10.35
C ILE A 58 26.68 -24.60 -8.83
N ILE A 59 26.48 -23.40 -8.30
CA ILE A 59 26.26 -23.19 -6.86
C ILE A 59 24.95 -23.85 -6.40
N ASP A 60 23.85 -23.59 -7.10
CA ASP A 60 22.54 -24.16 -6.76
C ASP A 60 22.55 -25.69 -6.85
N ASP A 61 23.08 -26.23 -7.94
CA ASP A 61 23.05 -27.66 -8.23
C ASP A 61 23.95 -28.44 -7.26
N THR A 62 25.12 -27.90 -6.88
CA THR A 62 26.01 -28.53 -5.87
C THR A 62 25.37 -28.52 -4.48
N GLN A 63 24.67 -27.45 -4.09
CA GLN A 63 23.95 -27.39 -2.83
C GLN A 63 22.75 -28.34 -2.81
N GLU A 64 21.98 -28.42 -3.89
CA GLU A 64 20.87 -29.38 -4.02
C GLU A 64 21.38 -30.82 -3.95
N LEU A 65 22.43 -31.15 -4.71
CA LEU A 65 23.03 -32.47 -4.70
C LEU A 65 23.54 -32.87 -3.32
N ARG A 66 24.20 -31.95 -2.60
CA ARG A 66 24.63 -32.18 -1.20
C ARG A 66 23.44 -32.52 -0.29
N ARG A 67 22.37 -31.72 -0.35
CA ARG A 67 21.17 -31.94 0.48
C ARG A 67 20.48 -33.27 0.17
N LEU A 68 20.40 -33.63 -1.12
CA LEU A 68 19.85 -34.92 -1.55
C LEU A 68 20.72 -36.10 -1.11
N ALA A 69 22.04 -35.95 -1.13
CA ALA A 69 22.98 -37.00 -0.72
C ALA A 69 22.96 -37.25 0.80
N LEU A 70 22.84 -36.20 1.62
CA LEU A 70 22.66 -36.32 3.08
C LEU A 70 21.31 -36.93 3.45
N GLY A 71 20.28 -36.58 2.68
CA GLY A 71 18.90 -36.82 3.07
C GLY A 71 18.45 -35.93 4.25
N PRO A 72 17.14 -35.90 4.54
CA PRO A 72 16.58 -34.92 5.48
C PRO A 72 17.05 -35.11 6.93
N ARG A 73 17.34 -36.35 7.36
CA ARG A 73 17.78 -36.63 8.73
C ARG A 73 19.17 -36.08 9.00
N GLU A 74 20.15 -36.44 8.18
CA GLU A 74 21.54 -35.98 8.38
C GLU A 74 21.66 -34.47 8.15
N TYR A 75 20.87 -33.92 7.22
CA TYR A 75 20.79 -32.48 7.02
C TYR A 75 20.35 -31.73 8.28
N LEU A 76 19.25 -32.16 8.93
CA LEU A 76 18.76 -31.53 10.16
C LEU A 76 19.64 -31.78 11.39
N MET A 77 20.37 -32.89 11.42
CA MET A 77 21.31 -33.24 12.50
C MET A 77 22.70 -32.64 12.29
N SER A 78 22.88 -31.79 11.27
CA SER A 78 24.16 -31.14 11.01
C SER A 78 24.50 -30.10 12.09
N TYR A 79 25.80 -29.90 12.31
CA TYR A 79 26.32 -28.95 13.30
C TYR A 79 26.58 -27.56 12.68
N GLU A 80 25.74 -27.11 11.74
CA GLU A 80 25.95 -25.84 11.00
C GLU A 80 26.02 -24.61 11.94
N HIS A 81 25.38 -24.65 13.11
CA HIS A 81 25.49 -23.60 14.13
C HIS A 81 26.92 -23.41 14.69
N ASN A 82 27.77 -24.45 14.64
CA ASN A 82 29.15 -24.38 15.13
C ASN A 82 30.12 -23.76 14.11
N GLU A 83 29.70 -23.55 12.86
CA GLU A 83 30.53 -22.95 11.81
C GLU A 83 31.08 -21.57 12.20
N LEU A 84 30.23 -20.78 12.87
CA LEU A 84 30.55 -19.43 13.30
C LEU A 84 31.56 -19.38 14.45
N ILE A 85 31.72 -20.45 15.25
CA ILE A 85 32.67 -20.48 16.38
C ILE A 85 34.10 -20.31 15.88
N SER A 86 34.49 -21.03 14.83
CA SER A 86 35.84 -20.90 14.26
C SER A 86 36.08 -19.51 13.68
N GLN A 87 35.11 -18.95 12.96
CA GLN A 87 35.23 -17.61 12.37
C GLN A 87 35.32 -16.52 13.45
N GLN A 88 34.51 -16.65 14.52
CA GLN A 88 34.56 -15.76 15.67
C GLN A 88 35.93 -15.83 16.35
N ALA A 89 36.45 -17.04 16.60
CA ALA A 89 37.75 -17.20 17.22
C ALA A 89 38.88 -16.63 16.38
N ILE A 90 38.84 -16.83 15.05
CA ILE A 90 39.85 -16.31 14.12
C ILE A 90 39.96 -14.80 14.20
N THR A 91 38.82 -14.10 14.21
CA THR A 91 38.80 -12.64 14.27
C THR A 91 39.08 -12.11 15.68
N ARG A 92 38.45 -12.70 16.70
CA ARG A 92 38.54 -12.26 18.10
C ARG A 92 39.92 -12.47 18.73
N PHE A 93 40.58 -13.58 18.42
CA PHE A 93 41.92 -13.92 18.90
C PHE A 93 43.00 -13.68 17.84
N ARG A 94 42.64 -13.02 16.73
CA ARG A 94 43.54 -12.64 15.64
C ARG A 94 44.39 -13.81 15.11
N LEU A 95 43.77 -14.99 14.97
CA LEU A 95 44.48 -16.20 14.54
C LEU A 95 45.05 -16.05 13.13
N ALA A 96 44.35 -15.35 12.23
CA ALA A 96 44.85 -15.06 10.88
C ALA A 96 46.04 -14.09 10.86
N HIS A 97 46.28 -13.35 11.95
CA HIS A 97 47.40 -12.42 12.08
C HIS A 97 48.52 -12.98 12.98
N SER A 98 48.40 -14.23 13.42
CA SER A 98 49.30 -14.80 14.42
C SER A 98 50.65 -15.26 13.83
N PHE A 99 50.72 -15.42 12.51
CA PHE A 99 51.94 -15.70 11.76
C PHE A 99 51.87 -15.03 10.38
N PRO A 100 53.02 -14.77 9.72
CA PRO A 100 53.03 -14.08 8.43
C PRO A 100 52.47 -14.95 7.28
N ILE A 101 51.93 -14.28 6.27
CA ILE A 101 51.55 -14.89 4.99
C ILE A 101 52.81 -15.46 4.30
N GLY A 102 52.65 -16.58 3.59
CA GLY A 102 53.75 -17.34 2.97
C GLY A 102 54.57 -18.16 3.97
N HIS A 103 54.24 -18.13 5.27
CA HIS A 103 54.91 -18.90 6.30
C HIS A 103 53.97 -19.96 6.88
N GLU A 104 54.58 -20.97 7.48
CA GLU A 104 53.89 -21.99 8.26
C GLU A 104 54.10 -21.75 9.75
N SER A 105 53.15 -22.19 10.57
CA SER A 105 53.26 -22.11 12.03
C SER A 105 52.70 -23.33 12.72
N SER A 106 53.22 -23.65 13.89
CA SER A 106 52.70 -24.71 14.76
C SER A 106 51.52 -24.21 15.60
N PHE A 107 50.67 -25.12 16.08
CA PHE A 107 49.61 -24.75 17.02
C PHE A 107 50.14 -24.07 18.29
N ALA A 108 51.35 -24.44 18.75
CA ALA A 108 51.97 -23.88 19.94
C ALA A 108 52.40 -22.41 19.74
N GLU A 109 52.94 -22.08 18.56
CA GLU A 109 53.32 -20.71 18.22
C GLU A 109 52.09 -19.81 18.06
N ILE A 110 51.06 -20.31 17.37
CA ILE A 110 49.78 -19.59 17.26
C ILE A 110 49.14 -19.39 18.64
N ALA A 111 49.20 -20.39 19.52
CA ALA A 111 48.74 -20.30 20.91
C ALA A 111 49.50 -19.22 21.70
N ALA A 112 50.83 -19.16 21.55
CA ALA A 112 51.66 -18.16 22.21
C ALA A 112 51.29 -16.72 21.79
N VAL A 113 50.93 -16.51 20.52
CA VAL A 113 50.55 -15.18 20.00
C VAL A 113 49.10 -14.83 20.33
N SER A 114 48.18 -15.78 20.21
CA SER A 114 46.74 -15.57 20.41
C SER A 114 46.32 -15.51 21.88
N GLY A 115 47.15 -16.03 22.79
CA GLY A 115 46.83 -16.14 24.22
C GLY A 115 45.86 -17.28 24.57
N LEU A 116 45.50 -18.12 23.60
CA LEU A 116 44.67 -19.30 23.81
C LEU A 116 45.52 -20.52 24.18
N PRO A 117 44.99 -21.48 24.97
CA PRO A 117 45.64 -22.78 25.13
C PRO A 117 45.78 -23.50 23.78
N GLU A 118 46.92 -24.18 23.58
CA GLU A 118 47.21 -24.91 22.33
C GLU A 118 46.10 -25.89 21.93
N ILE A 119 45.49 -26.58 22.91
CA ILE A 119 44.38 -27.50 22.64
C ILE A 119 43.20 -26.79 21.98
N ASN A 120 42.87 -25.57 22.41
CA ASN A 120 41.78 -24.77 21.84
C ASN A 120 42.15 -24.30 20.44
N VAL A 121 43.36 -23.77 20.25
CA VAL A 121 43.85 -23.36 18.92
C VAL A 121 43.78 -24.53 17.94
N ARG A 122 44.26 -25.71 18.34
CA ARG A 122 44.21 -26.91 17.52
C ARG A 122 42.79 -27.32 17.15
N GLN A 123 41.85 -27.29 18.09
CA GLN A 123 40.44 -27.60 17.83
C GLN A 123 39.81 -26.59 16.85
N ILE A 124 40.03 -25.30 17.09
CA ILE A 124 39.48 -24.20 16.29
C ILE A 124 40.03 -24.23 14.86
N ILE A 125 41.35 -24.30 14.70
CA ILE A 125 41.98 -24.28 13.38
C ILE A 125 41.62 -25.53 12.59
N ARG A 126 41.63 -26.73 13.20
CA ARG A 126 41.22 -27.94 12.48
C ARG A 126 39.77 -27.89 12.03
N HIS A 127 38.89 -27.31 12.83
CA HIS A 127 37.52 -27.08 12.41
C HIS A 127 37.46 -26.07 11.24
N ALA A 128 38.22 -24.98 11.31
CA ALA A 128 38.33 -23.98 10.24
C ALA A 128 38.86 -24.57 8.92
N VAL A 129 39.84 -25.49 8.98
CA VAL A 129 40.38 -26.20 7.81
C VAL A 129 39.29 -27.00 7.10
N THR A 130 38.32 -27.59 7.81
CA THR A 130 37.17 -28.28 7.16
C THR A 130 36.22 -27.34 6.42
N LYS A 131 36.40 -26.02 6.60
CA LYS A 131 35.64 -24.95 5.96
C LYS A 131 36.48 -24.15 4.98
N GLU A 132 37.64 -24.69 4.60
CA GLU A 132 38.59 -24.05 3.69
C GLU A 132 39.10 -22.70 4.23
N ILE A 133 39.24 -22.57 5.55
CA ILE A 133 39.89 -21.43 6.20
C ILE A 133 41.15 -21.96 6.88
N PHE A 134 42.32 -21.60 6.34
CA PHE A 134 43.65 -22.23 6.57
C PHE A 134 43.80 -23.61 5.93
N SER A 135 45.04 -24.11 5.94
CA SER A 135 45.38 -25.50 5.61
C SER A 135 46.27 -26.12 6.69
N GLU A 136 46.22 -27.44 6.86
CA GLU A 136 47.17 -28.23 7.66
C GLU A 136 48.00 -29.11 6.72
N PRO A 137 49.01 -28.56 5.99
CA PRO A 137 49.74 -29.30 4.95
C PRO A 137 50.44 -30.56 5.49
N ARG A 138 50.77 -30.56 6.78
CA ARG A 138 51.28 -31.72 7.51
C ARG A 138 50.84 -31.67 8.97
N PRO A 139 50.70 -32.83 9.65
CA PRO A 139 50.18 -32.87 11.01
C PRO A 139 50.91 -31.91 11.96
N GLY A 140 50.16 -31.02 12.61
CA GLY A 140 50.68 -30.04 13.56
C GLY A 140 51.16 -28.72 12.96
N VAL A 141 51.14 -28.59 11.62
CA VAL A 141 51.64 -27.42 10.91
C VAL A 141 50.50 -26.76 10.16
N VAL A 142 50.28 -25.47 10.41
CA VAL A 142 49.23 -24.64 9.82
C VAL A 142 49.85 -23.71 8.79
N ALA A 143 49.18 -23.54 7.65
CA ALA A 143 49.54 -22.57 6.64
C ALA A 143 48.32 -21.74 6.22
N HIS A 144 48.58 -20.53 5.71
CA HIS A 144 47.55 -19.74 5.07
C HIS A 144 47.09 -20.38 3.75
N ASN A 145 45.89 -19.99 3.36
CA ASN A 145 45.23 -20.32 2.11
C ASN A 145 44.50 -19.05 1.62
N ALA A 146 43.88 -19.04 0.43
CA ALA A 146 43.27 -17.82 -0.12
C ALA A 146 42.34 -17.10 0.87
N VAL A 147 41.51 -17.86 1.60
CA VAL A 147 40.50 -17.32 2.54
C VAL A 147 41.12 -16.75 3.81
N SER A 148 42.02 -17.50 4.44
CA SER A 148 42.71 -17.03 5.66
C SER A 148 43.69 -15.89 5.38
N ARG A 149 44.31 -15.85 4.20
CA ARG A 149 45.09 -14.69 3.72
C ARG A 149 44.19 -13.47 3.58
N LEU A 150 43.02 -13.60 2.97
CA LEU A 150 42.08 -12.48 2.83
C LEU A 150 41.67 -11.93 4.20
N LEU A 151 41.43 -12.79 5.19
CA LEU A 151 41.15 -12.36 6.58
C LEU A 151 42.33 -11.69 7.28
N ALA A 152 43.57 -11.92 6.83
CA ALA A 152 44.78 -11.32 7.38
C ALA A 152 45.14 -9.98 6.69
N GLU A 153 44.88 -9.84 5.38
CA GLU A 153 45.24 -8.66 4.59
C GLU A 153 44.12 -7.61 4.54
N ASP A 154 42.87 -8.06 4.50
CA ASP A 154 41.71 -7.19 4.31
C ASP A 154 40.97 -6.94 5.63
N GLN A 155 41.26 -5.78 6.24
CA GLN A 155 40.64 -5.36 7.49
C GLN A 155 39.12 -5.22 7.38
N VAL A 156 38.58 -4.92 6.20
CA VAL A 156 37.15 -4.71 5.96
C VAL A 156 36.41 -6.05 5.99
N ILE A 157 36.98 -7.07 5.35
CA ILE A 157 36.46 -8.45 5.43
C ILE A 157 36.65 -9.04 6.83
N HIS A 158 37.79 -8.79 7.48
CA HIS A 158 38.01 -9.19 8.87
C HIS A 158 36.95 -8.60 9.80
N ASP A 159 36.66 -7.30 9.66
CA ASP A 159 35.65 -6.61 10.46
C ASP A 159 34.22 -7.08 10.13
N TRP A 160 33.93 -7.45 8.88
CA TRP A 160 32.67 -8.10 8.49
C TRP A 160 32.44 -9.43 9.21
N VAL A 161 33.45 -10.32 9.21
CA VAL A 161 33.35 -11.60 9.92
C VAL A 161 33.22 -11.38 11.43
N GLY A 162 33.97 -10.43 11.98
CA GLY A 162 33.87 -10.06 13.39
C GLY A 162 32.48 -9.53 13.77
N ALA A 163 31.91 -8.62 12.99
CA ALA A 163 30.56 -8.10 13.23
C ALA A 163 29.49 -9.20 13.08
N SER A 164 29.62 -10.06 12.07
CA SER A 164 28.70 -11.16 11.83
C SER A 164 28.65 -12.14 13.01
N THR A 165 29.79 -12.40 13.65
CA THR A 165 29.90 -13.40 14.71
C THR A 165 29.71 -12.85 16.13
N ASP A 166 30.26 -11.66 16.44
CA ASP A 166 30.13 -11.05 17.77
C ASP A 166 28.82 -10.27 17.96
N ASP A 167 28.19 -9.82 16.86
CA ASP A 167 27.01 -8.94 16.93
C ASP A 167 25.77 -9.61 16.32
N LEU A 168 25.79 -9.91 15.02
CA LEU A 168 24.61 -10.43 14.31
C LEU A 168 24.21 -11.82 14.78
N TRP A 169 25.15 -12.75 14.92
CA TRP A 169 24.85 -14.10 15.41
C TRP A 169 24.27 -14.11 16.84
N GLN A 170 24.77 -13.23 17.71
CA GLN A 170 24.23 -13.10 19.07
C GLN A 170 22.81 -12.53 19.05
N ALA A 171 22.53 -11.57 18.17
CA ALA A 171 21.19 -11.05 17.93
C ALA A 171 20.26 -12.16 17.41
N ALA A 172 20.68 -12.89 16.38
CA ALA A 172 19.95 -14.00 15.76
C ALA A 172 19.48 -15.02 16.79
N ALA A 173 20.39 -15.43 17.69
CA ALA A 173 20.11 -16.40 18.74
C ALA A 173 19.01 -15.93 19.73
N GLN A 174 18.79 -14.62 19.86
CA GLN A 174 17.80 -14.02 20.73
C GLN A 174 16.53 -13.54 19.99
N THR A 175 16.49 -13.58 18.67
CA THR A 175 15.36 -13.06 17.88
C THR A 175 14.04 -13.73 18.23
N CYS A 176 13.99 -15.06 18.34
CA CYS A 176 12.77 -15.77 18.74
C CYS A 176 12.30 -15.37 20.16
N ASN A 177 13.24 -15.11 21.08
CA ASN A 177 12.91 -14.64 22.43
C ASN A 177 12.36 -13.20 22.39
N ALA A 178 12.91 -12.34 21.53
CA ALA A 178 12.42 -10.98 21.32
C ALA A 178 11.00 -10.99 20.73
N LEU A 179 10.74 -11.83 19.72
CA LEU A 179 9.41 -11.99 19.12
C LEU A 179 8.38 -12.49 20.15
N ALA A 180 8.76 -13.43 21.01
CA ALA A 180 7.89 -13.92 22.08
C ALA A 180 7.63 -12.86 23.16
N LYS A 181 8.65 -12.05 23.51
CA LYS A 181 8.55 -11.01 24.54
C LYS A 181 7.80 -9.76 24.05
N TYR A 182 7.92 -9.42 22.77
CA TYR A 182 7.40 -8.20 22.16
C TYR A 182 6.62 -8.49 20.85
N PRO A 183 5.51 -9.24 20.92
CA PRO A 183 4.76 -9.64 19.73
C PRO A 183 4.24 -8.42 18.95
N GLY A 184 4.48 -8.40 17.64
CA GLY A 184 4.03 -7.33 16.73
C GLY A 184 4.69 -5.96 16.97
N SER A 185 5.76 -5.91 17.77
CA SER A 185 6.47 -4.67 18.03
C SER A 185 7.13 -4.13 16.77
N GLN A 186 7.08 -2.81 16.58
CA GLN A 186 7.71 -2.09 15.47
C GLN A 186 8.85 -1.19 15.95
N GLU A 187 9.30 -1.38 17.19
CA GLU A 187 10.31 -0.55 17.85
C GLU A 187 11.73 -1.08 17.65
N PRO A 188 12.69 -0.20 17.28
CA PRO A 188 14.06 -0.61 16.92
C PRO A 188 14.91 -1.09 18.10
N ASN A 189 14.46 -0.86 19.33
CA ASN A 189 15.12 -1.32 20.56
C ASN A 189 14.47 -2.58 21.18
N ARG A 190 13.50 -3.20 20.50
CA ARG A 190 12.82 -4.43 20.95
C ARG A 190 13.18 -5.62 20.06
N THR A 191 14.48 -5.90 19.99
CA THR A 191 15.08 -6.81 18.99
C THR A 191 15.88 -7.92 19.65
N GLY A 192 16.28 -8.92 18.86
CA GLY A 192 17.23 -9.94 19.30
C GLY A 192 18.56 -9.30 19.74
N PHE A 193 19.02 -8.28 19.02
CA PHE A 193 20.20 -7.50 19.38
C PHE A 193 20.09 -6.86 20.77
N ALA A 194 18.97 -6.17 21.07
CA ALA A 194 18.78 -5.52 22.36
C ALA A 194 18.80 -6.51 23.52
N LEU A 195 18.18 -7.69 23.34
CA LEU A 195 18.22 -8.76 24.33
C LEU A 195 19.62 -9.36 24.50
N ALA A 196 20.35 -9.62 23.41
CA ALA A 196 21.70 -10.16 23.45
C ALA A 196 22.68 -9.22 24.19
N ASN A 197 22.45 -7.91 24.09
CA ASN A 197 23.27 -6.89 24.73
C ASN A 197 22.72 -6.42 26.09
N GLN A 198 21.58 -6.95 26.54
CA GLN A 198 20.92 -6.55 27.79
C GLN A 198 20.71 -5.02 27.88
N THR A 199 20.28 -4.41 26.78
CA THR A 199 20.12 -2.96 26.64
C THR A 199 18.69 -2.59 26.27
N GLU A 200 18.32 -1.34 26.55
CA GLU A 200 17.06 -0.72 26.09
C GLU A 200 17.26 0.17 24.85
N ASN A 201 18.48 0.16 24.29
CA ASN A 201 18.86 0.96 23.14
C ASN A 201 18.71 0.20 21.82
N SER A 202 18.54 0.94 20.73
CA SER A 202 18.73 0.43 19.37
C SER A 202 20.21 0.09 19.10
N ILE A 203 20.48 -0.64 18.01
CA ILE A 203 21.84 -1.05 17.63
C ILE A 203 22.82 0.13 17.51
N TYR A 204 22.40 1.22 16.86
CA TYR A 204 23.25 2.38 16.63
C TYR A 204 23.52 3.16 17.93
N GLU A 205 22.50 3.32 18.77
CA GLU A 205 22.64 3.96 20.08
C GLU A 205 23.56 3.15 20.99
N GLU A 206 23.48 1.82 20.94
CA GLU A 206 24.36 0.95 21.72
C GLU A 206 25.81 1.02 21.20
N PHE A 207 26.01 0.94 19.88
CA PHE A 207 27.34 1.07 19.28
C PHE A 207 27.99 2.44 19.54
N SER A 208 27.21 3.51 19.64
CA SER A 208 27.74 4.84 19.97
C SER A 208 28.49 4.89 21.31
N LYS A 209 28.19 3.97 22.23
CA LYS A 209 28.87 3.82 23.53
C LYS A 209 30.22 3.10 23.41
N PHE A 210 30.46 2.38 22.32
CA PHE A 210 31.63 1.52 22.11
C PHE A 210 32.32 1.84 20.77
N PRO A 211 33.24 2.82 20.73
CA PRO A 211 33.84 3.31 19.49
C PRO A 211 34.48 2.24 18.61
N GLU A 212 35.19 1.27 19.19
CA GLU A 212 35.80 0.18 18.41
C GLU A 212 34.77 -0.77 17.79
N ARG A 213 33.67 -1.02 18.50
CA ARG A 213 32.57 -1.85 18.00
C ARG A 213 31.80 -1.14 16.89
N ALA A 214 31.55 0.17 17.06
CA ALA A 214 31.01 1.03 16.01
C ALA A 214 31.92 1.07 14.77
N ARG A 215 33.24 1.20 14.96
CA ARG A 215 34.23 1.18 13.87
C ARG A 215 34.21 -0.14 13.11
N ARG A 216 34.20 -1.27 13.82
CA ARG A 216 34.11 -2.62 13.22
C ARG A 216 32.82 -2.77 12.42
N PHE A 217 31.68 -2.39 13.00
CA PHE A 217 30.39 -2.46 12.29
C PHE A 217 30.36 -1.52 11.06
N GLY A 218 30.90 -0.31 11.18
CA GLY A 218 31.03 0.61 10.05
C GLY A 218 31.87 0.05 8.91
N ASN A 219 33.01 -0.58 9.23
CA ASN A 219 33.83 -1.28 8.23
C ASN A 219 33.10 -2.49 7.62
N ALA A 220 32.35 -3.25 8.42
CA ALA A 220 31.52 -4.35 7.91
C ALA A 220 30.47 -3.84 6.91
N MET A 221 29.78 -2.74 7.22
CA MET A 221 28.81 -2.14 6.30
C MET A 221 29.49 -1.63 5.02
N ARG A 222 30.73 -1.12 5.11
CA ARG A 222 31.53 -0.78 3.92
C ARG A 222 31.82 -2.01 3.06
N ALA A 223 32.27 -3.13 3.66
CA ALA A 223 32.50 -4.40 2.97
C ALA A 223 31.29 -4.84 2.15
N PHE A 224 30.12 -4.69 2.77
CA PHE A 224 28.85 -5.08 2.20
C PHE A 224 28.44 -4.17 1.03
N ILE A 225 28.56 -2.85 1.18
CA ILE A 225 28.18 -1.85 0.16
C ILE A 225 29.19 -1.79 -1.00
N GLU A 226 30.46 -2.11 -0.76
CA GLU A 226 31.50 -2.20 -1.81
C GLU A 226 31.54 -3.59 -2.47
N GLY A 227 30.82 -4.56 -1.90
CA GLY A 227 30.75 -5.92 -2.43
C GLY A 227 30.10 -6.00 -3.81
N THR A 228 30.41 -7.07 -4.53
CA THR A 228 29.97 -7.27 -5.91
C THR A 228 28.45 -7.17 -6.04
N GLY A 229 27.95 -6.19 -6.79
CA GLY A 229 26.53 -5.91 -7.03
C GLY A 229 25.93 -4.72 -6.33
N TYR A 230 26.71 -4.04 -5.49
CA TYR A 230 26.32 -2.83 -4.77
C TYR A 230 27.10 -1.58 -5.22
N GLU A 231 27.85 -1.71 -6.32
CA GLU A 231 28.72 -0.69 -6.86
C GLU A 231 27.94 0.58 -7.25
N LEU A 232 28.57 1.74 -7.06
CA LEU A 232 27.93 3.04 -7.30
C LEU A 232 27.49 3.25 -8.74
N HIS A 233 28.16 2.65 -9.72
CA HIS A 233 27.79 2.79 -11.13
C HIS A 233 26.37 2.25 -11.41
N HIS A 234 25.90 1.24 -10.66
CA HIS A 234 24.52 0.79 -10.76
C HIS A 234 23.54 1.88 -10.31
N VAL A 235 23.84 2.65 -9.26
CA VAL A 235 23.01 3.77 -8.80
C VAL A 235 23.01 4.91 -9.81
N VAL A 236 24.16 5.22 -10.40
CA VAL A 236 24.31 6.25 -11.43
C VAL A 236 23.52 5.89 -12.69
N ASN A 237 23.49 4.62 -13.09
CA ASN A 237 22.87 4.19 -14.34
C ASN A 237 21.39 3.79 -14.22
N SER A 238 20.87 3.64 -13.01
CA SER A 238 19.53 3.09 -12.78
C SER A 238 18.41 4.12 -12.77
N PHE A 239 18.74 5.41 -12.64
CA PHE A 239 17.80 6.50 -12.76
C PHE A 239 18.12 7.35 -13.98
N PRO A 240 17.13 7.90 -14.70
CA PRO A 240 17.37 8.87 -15.76
C PRO A 240 17.74 10.26 -15.18
N TRP A 241 18.84 10.37 -14.44
CA TRP A 241 19.29 11.62 -13.80
C TRP A 241 19.45 12.78 -14.80
N GLY A 242 19.84 12.47 -16.04
CA GLY A 242 20.00 13.46 -17.12
C GLY A 242 18.70 14.18 -17.51
N GLU A 243 17.52 13.59 -17.24
CA GLU A 243 16.23 14.22 -17.54
C GLU A 243 15.90 15.39 -16.59
N LEU A 244 16.55 15.45 -15.41
CA LEU A 244 16.33 16.51 -14.42
C LEU A 244 16.86 17.88 -14.87
N LYS A 245 17.66 17.96 -15.94
CA LYS A 245 18.31 19.19 -16.44
C LYS A 245 19.07 19.91 -15.33
N SER A 246 18.50 20.95 -14.71
CA SER A 246 19.09 21.73 -13.60
C SER A 246 18.31 21.54 -12.30
N GLY A 247 18.41 20.34 -11.72
CA GLY A 247 17.68 19.94 -10.52
C GLY A 247 18.52 19.93 -9.23
N THR A 248 17.83 19.94 -8.10
CA THR A 248 18.40 19.70 -6.77
C THR A 248 18.06 18.30 -6.29
N VAL A 249 19.06 17.53 -5.86
CA VAL A 249 18.91 16.20 -5.27
C VAL A 249 19.25 16.27 -3.79
N VAL A 250 18.33 15.86 -2.93
CA VAL A 250 18.61 15.64 -1.51
C VAL A 250 19.01 14.18 -1.35
N GLY A 251 20.22 13.92 -0.84
CA GLY A 251 20.73 12.58 -0.53
C GLY A 251 21.25 12.53 0.90
N GLY A 252 21.84 11.42 1.33
CA GLY A 252 22.33 11.30 2.72
C GLY A 252 23.67 10.61 2.91
N SER A 253 23.95 10.21 4.14
CA SER A 253 25.24 9.65 4.58
C SER A 253 26.39 10.62 4.32
N GLN A 254 27.57 10.10 3.99
CA GLN A 254 28.76 10.88 3.66
C GLN A 254 28.75 11.44 2.23
N GLY A 255 27.67 11.19 1.47
CA GLY A 255 27.49 11.75 0.13
C GLY A 255 28.11 10.95 -1.02
N PHE A 256 28.70 9.76 -0.78
CA PHE A 256 29.38 8.98 -1.83
C PHE A 256 28.56 8.75 -3.11
N ALA A 257 27.29 8.34 -2.96
CA ALA A 257 26.39 8.14 -4.11
C ALA A 257 26.09 9.48 -4.82
N SER A 258 25.81 10.53 -4.05
CA SER A 258 25.58 11.87 -4.59
C SER A 258 26.81 12.42 -5.30
N PHE A 259 28.03 12.15 -4.84
CA PHE A 259 29.27 12.56 -5.51
C PHE A 259 29.46 11.83 -6.84
N ALA A 260 29.16 10.52 -6.89
CA ALA A 260 29.20 9.75 -8.13
C ALA A 260 28.21 10.30 -9.17
N ILE A 261 26.96 10.55 -8.76
CA ILE A 261 25.94 11.16 -9.63
C ILE A 261 26.36 12.58 -10.04
N ALA A 262 26.89 13.38 -9.11
CA ALA A 262 27.31 14.75 -9.39
C ALA A 262 28.40 14.84 -10.46
N ARG A 263 29.34 13.88 -10.49
CA ARG A 263 30.42 13.85 -11.50
C ARG A 263 29.90 13.53 -12.89
N GLU A 264 28.94 12.60 -13.00
CA GLU A 264 28.34 12.22 -14.28
C GLU A 264 27.34 13.26 -14.80
N PHE A 265 26.65 13.98 -13.89
CA PHE A 265 25.62 14.96 -14.24
C PHE A 265 25.98 16.37 -13.70
N PRO A 266 26.81 17.15 -14.41
CA PRO A 266 27.35 18.44 -13.94
C PRO A 266 26.29 19.51 -13.67
N SER A 267 25.11 19.39 -14.27
CA SER A 267 24.01 20.35 -14.14
C SER A 267 23.18 20.18 -12.87
N LEU A 268 23.41 19.12 -12.09
CA LEU A 268 22.73 18.86 -10.83
C LEU A 268 23.47 19.45 -9.62
N SER A 269 22.68 19.88 -8.64
CA SER A 269 23.14 20.30 -7.31
C SER A 269 22.62 19.35 -6.24
N PHE A 270 23.33 19.26 -5.13
CA PHE A 270 23.09 18.25 -4.11
C PHE A 270 23.04 18.87 -2.72
N VAL A 271 22.12 18.38 -1.90
CA VAL A 271 22.11 18.62 -0.45
C VAL A 271 22.23 17.27 0.24
N ILE A 272 23.28 17.09 1.03
CA ILE A 272 23.55 15.86 1.77
C ILE A 272 23.04 16.05 3.21
N GLN A 273 22.18 15.14 3.63
CA GLN A 273 21.51 15.13 4.94
C GLN A 273 21.85 13.88 5.73
N ASP A 274 22.24 14.05 6.98
CA ASP A 274 22.42 13.00 7.96
C ASP A 274 22.48 13.62 9.36
N LEU A 275 22.64 12.82 10.40
CA LEU A 275 22.88 13.31 11.75
C LEU A 275 24.21 14.10 11.80
N GLU A 276 24.28 15.09 12.70
CA GLU A 276 25.41 16.02 12.80
C GLU A 276 26.79 15.33 12.86
N PRO A 277 27.03 14.25 13.61
CA PRO A 277 28.34 13.59 13.63
C PRO A 277 28.78 13.06 12.26
N VAL A 278 27.82 12.55 11.46
CA VAL A 278 28.09 12.02 10.11
C VAL A 278 28.37 13.16 9.15
N ILE A 279 27.58 14.24 9.21
CA ILE A 279 27.80 15.44 8.41
C ILE A 279 29.14 16.11 8.71
N ALA A 280 29.54 16.16 9.98
CA ALA A 280 30.85 16.68 10.38
C ALA A 280 32.02 15.88 9.78
N ALA A 281 31.89 14.56 9.67
CA ALA A 281 32.87 13.71 8.99
C ALA A 281 32.85 13.95 7.47
N ALA A 282 31.67 13.95 6.85
CA ALA A 282 31.49 14.13 5.42
C ALA A 282 32.07 15.46 4.91
N ARG A 283 31.95 16.55 5.69
CA ARG A 283 32.55 17.86 5.36
C ARG A 283 34.07 17.79 5.23
N LYS A 284 34.76 16.93 5.99
CA LYS A 284 36.23 16.78 5.93
C LYS A 284 36.67 16.06 4.66
N GLU A 285 35.82 15.20 4.12
CA GLU A 285 36.09 14.39 2.93
C GLU A 285 35.47 14.99 1.66
N MET A 286 34.97 16.23 1.73
CA MET A 286 34.34 16.92 0.60
C MET A 286 35.31 17.04 -0.60
N PRO A 287 34.94 16.51 -1.78
CA PRO A 287 35.74 16.68 -2.98
C PRO A 287 35.78 18.15 -3.42
N ALA A 288 36.98 18.69 -3.65
CA ALA A 288 37.17 20.10 -3.99
C ALA A 288 36.47 20.50 -5.30
N ASP A 289 36.38 19.56 -6.26
CA ASP A 289 35.69 19.73 -7.54
C ASP A 289 34.16 19.88 -7.41
N LEU A 290 33.59 19.46 -6.28
CA LEU A 290 32.14 19.46 -6.04
C LEU A 290 31.68 20.56 -5.05
N ALA A 291 32.60 21.33 -4.48
CA ALA A 291 32.32 22.28 -3.40
C ALA A 291 31.24 23.33 -3.73
N MET A 292 31.11 23.72 -5.01
CA MET A 292 30.10 24.69 -5.45
C MET A 292 28.70 24.07 -5.66
N ARG A 293 28.60 22.75 -5.74
CA ARG A 293 27.36 22.03 -6.09
C ARG A 293 26.80 21.19 -4.97
N VAL A 294 27.60 20.88 -3.95
CA VAL A 294 27.19 20.07 -2.79
C VAL A 294 27.10 20.95 -1.55
N LYS A 295 25.98 20.87 -0.85
CA LYS A 295 25.80 21.44 0.49
C LYS A 295 25.54 20.32 1.48
N PHE A 296 25.91 20.55 2.73
CA PHE A 296 25.62 19.63 3.83
C PHE A 296 24.66 20.28 4.82
N VAL A 297 23.67 19.53 5.27
CA VAL A 297 22.65 19.95 6.24
C VAL A 297 22.49 18.82 7.26
N ALA A 298 22.75 19.09 8.54
CA ALA A 298 22.41 18.10 9.56
C ALA A 298 20.89 18.01 9.73
N HIS A 299 20.35 16.80 9.66
CA HIS A 299 18.91 16.57 9.69
C HIS A 299 18.60 15.16 10.22
N ASP A 300 17.53 15.09 11.01
CA ASP A 300 16.89 13.85 11.41
C ASP A 300 15.62 13.68 10.56
N PHE A 301 15.58 12.64 9.72
CA PHE A 301 14.43 12.37 8.84
C PHE A 301 13.13 12.05 9.60
N LEU A 302 13.20 11.79 10.91
CA LEU A 302 12.02 11.64 11.77
C LEU A 302 11.41 12.99 12.16
N THR A 303 12.04 14.09 11.74
CA THR A 303 11.53 15.47 11.83
C THR A 303 11.20 16.03 10.44
N GLU A 304 10.44 17.12 10.38
CA GLU A 304 10.03 17.78 9.13
C GLU A 304 11.24 18.07 8.21
N GLN A 305 11.09 17.85 6.90
CA GLN A 305 12.15 18.02 5.92
C GLN A 305 12.50 19.52 5.72
N PRO A 306 13.73 19.98 6.06
CA PRO A 306 14.09 21.40 5.99
C PRO A 306 14.41 21.91 4.58
N VAL A 307 14.68 21.04 3.62
CA VAL A 307 14.99 21.42 2.23
C VAL A 307 13.74 21.27 1.39
N HIS A 308 13.07 22.39 1.09
CA HIS A 308 11.85 22.40 0.29
C HIS A 308 12.15 22.57 -1.20
N GLY A 309 11.31 21.97 -2.04
CA GLY A 309 11.31 22.19 -3.49
C GLY A 309 12.44 21.51 -4.25
N ALA A 310 13.11 20.51 -3.66
CA ALA A 310 14.05 19.68 -4.40
C ALA A 310 13.34 18.86 -5.48
N ASP A 311 14.08 18.48 -6.52
CA ASP A 311 13.59 17.69 -7.65
C ASP A 311 13.56 16.20 -7.31
N VAL A 312 14.56 15.74 -6.55
CA VAL A 312 14.66 14.36 -6.08
C VAL A 312 15.00 14.34 -4.59
N TYR A 313 14.28 13.52 -3.84
CA TYR A 313 14.68 13.07 -2.50
C TYR A 313 15.09 11.61 -2.60
N PHE A 314 16.39 11.37 -2.43
CA PHE A 314 17.04 10.09 -2.68
C PHE A 314 17.37 9.39 -1.37
N PHE A 315 16.80 8.20 -1.19
CA PHE A 315 17.00 7.33 -0.05
C PHE A 315 17.67 6.05 -0.51
N ARG A 316 18.79 5.69 0.11
CA ARG A 316 19.54 4.47 -0.21
C ARG A 316 19.93 3.79 1.08
N TRP A 317 19.52 2.53 1.24
CA TRP A 317 19.71 1.76 2.48
C TRP A 317 19.12 2.47 3.71
N ILE A 318 17.90 2.98 3.56
CA ILE A 318 17.21 3.69 4.65
C ILE A 318 15.96 2.92 5.07
N PHE A 319 14.98 2.75 4.20
CA PHE A 319 13.68 2.21 4.54
C PHE A 319 13.72 0.73 4.97
N HIS A 320 14.72 -0.04 4.54
CA HIS A 320 14.97 -1.40 5.03
C HIS A 320 15.38 -1.44 6.52
N ASN A 321 15.94 -0.35 7.05
CA ASN A 321 16.34 -0.24 8.45
C ASN A 321 15.17 0.11 9.39
N TRP A 322 14.01 0.43 8.83
CA TRP A 322 12.88 0.98 9.57
C TRP A 322 11.62 0.16 9.35
N SER A 323 10.87 -0.04 10.43
CA SER A 323 9.53 -0.64 10.37
C SER A 323 8.55 0.30 9.67
N ASP A 324 7.42 -0.23 9.20
CA ASP A 324 6.43 0.54 8.44
C ASP A 324 5.95 1.79 9.18
N LYS A 325 5.80 1.71 10.51
CA LYS A 325 5.52 2.86 11.38
C LYS A 325 6.48 4.03 11.13
N TYR A 326 7.79 3.76 11.11
CA TYR A 326 8.82 4.79 10.95
C TYR A 326 8.99 5.20 9.48
N CYS A 327 8.90 4.25 8.56
CA CYS A 327 8.91 4.54 7.12
C CYS A 327 7.78 5.50 6.71
N VAL A 328 6.56 5.27 7.22
CA VAL A 328 5.42 6.17 7.03
C VAL A 328 5.70 7.55 7.62
N GLN A 329 6.33 7.63 8.79
CA GLN A 329 6.71 8.90 9.41
C GLN A 329 7.71 9.68 8.54
N ILE A 330 8.74 9.00 8.02
CA ILE A 330 9.75 9.59 7.13
C ILE A 330 9.07 10.18 5.88
N LEU A 331 8.20 9.40 5.24
CA LEU A 331 7.47 9.84 4.05
C LEU A 331 6.53 11.01 4.36
N ARG A 332 5.85 11.01 5.51
CA ARG A 332 4.97 12.11 5.93
C ARG A 332 5.71 13.41 6.19
N ASN A 333 6.87 13.33 6.86
CA ASN A 333 7.74 14.48 7.09
C ASN A 333 8.27 15.11 5.80
N LEU A 334 8.28 14.34 4.72
CA LEU A 334 8.71 14.80 3.41
C LEU A 334 7.64 15.63 2.69
N ILE A 335 6.35 15.35 2.91
CA ILE A 335 5.22 15.88 2.12
C ILE A 335 5.26 17.41 1.99
N GLN A 336 5.49 18.14 3.08
CA GLN A 336 5.51 19.62 3.08
C GLN A 336 6.67 20.21 2.27
N ALA A 337 7.72 19.43 2.02
CA ALA A 337 8.87 19.83 1.24
C ALA A 337 8.74 19.49 -0.26
N LEU A 338 7.76 18.66 -0.65
CA LEU A 338 7.58 18.23 -2.03
C LEU A 338 6.96 19.33 -2.89
N LYS A 339 7.60 19.65 -4.01
CA LYS A 339 6.99 20.43 -5.09
C LYS A 339 6.23 19.52 -6.06
N PRO A 340 5.27 20.02 -6.85
CA PRO A 340 4.65 19.24 -7.91
C PRO A 340 5.71 18.66 -8.87
N GLY A 341 5.64 17.35 -9.11
CA GLY A 341 6.60 16.64 -9.95
C GLY A 341 7.91 16.27 -9.26
N ALA A 342 8.08 16.57 -7.97
CA ALA A 342 9.19 16.02 -7.18
C ALA A 342 9.12 14.48 -7.16
N LYS A 343 10.29 13.85 -7.22
CA LYS A 343 10.43 12.40 -7.21
C LYS A 343 11.05 11.95 -5.89
N ILE A 344 10.54 10.85 -5.36
CA ILE A 344 11.17 10.11 -4.27
C ILE A 344 11.82 8.90 -4.91
N VAL A 345 13.14 8.83 -4.81
CA VAL A 345 13.91 7.72 -5.38
C VAL A 345 14.44 6.88 -4.24
N ILE A 346 13.99 5.63 -4.18
CA ILE A 346 14.44 4.67 -3.16
C ILE A 346 15.34 3.63 -3.83
N ASN A 347 16.49 3.37 -3.23
CA ASN A 347 17.41 2.32 -3.60
C ASN A 347 17.60 1.39 -2.39
N ASP A 348 16.58 0.56 -2.18
CA ASP A 348 16.45 -0.41 -1.09
C ASP A 348 16.10 -1.81 -1.64
N ASN A 349 16.22 -2.83 -0.78
CA ASN A 349 16.21 -4.23 -1.20
C ASN A 349 14.81 -4.65 -1.56
N VAL A 350 14.73 -5.66 -2.43
CA VAL A 350 13.43 -6.10 -2.93
C VAL A 350 13.35 -7.59 -2.80
N LEU A 351 12.40 -8.01 -2.01
CA LEU A 351 12.08 -9.42 -1.94
C LEU A 351 11.42 -9.83 -3.26
N PRO A 352 12.03 -10.76 -4.01
CA PRO A 352 11.43 -11.28 -5.22
C PRO A 352 10.22 -12.14 -4.87
N GLN A 353 9.32 -12.32 -5.84
CA GLN A 353 8.30 -13.35 -5.74
C GLN A 353 8.97 -14.73 -5.53
N PRO A 354 8.40 -15.61 -4.69
CA PRO A 354 9.01 -16.92 -4.41
C PRO A 354 9.33 -17.70 -5.68
N GLY A 355 10.57 -18.19 -5.80
CA GLY A 355 11.04 -18.96 -6.96
C GLY A 355 11.37 -18.13 -8.20
N ALA A 356 11.34 -16.79 -8.14
CA ALA A 356 11.73 -15.94 -9.26
C ALA A 356 13.26 -15.87 -9.47
N LEU A 357 14.06 -16.26 -8.48
CA LEU A 357 15.53 -16.32 -8.55
C LEU A 357 16.03 -17.74 -8.28
N SER A 358 17.33 -17.95 -8.49
CA SER A 358 18.02 -19.15 -8.00
C SER A 358 17.83 -19.31 -6.49
N ARG A 359 17.85 -20.55 -5.99
CA ARG A 359 17.66 -20.82 -4.55
C ARG A 359 18.74 -20.15 -3.70
N TRP A 360 19.97 -20.14 -4.16
CA TRP A 360 21.08 -19.46 -3.50
C TRP A 360 20.86 -17.94 -3.42
N GLN A 361 20.48 -17.30 -4.53
CA GLN A 361 20.21 -15.85 -4.57
C GLN A 361 19.02 -15.47 -3.67
N GLU A 362 17.92 -16.21 -3.78
CA GLU A 362 16.72 -15.98 -2.97
C GLU A 362 17.01 -16.21 -1.47
N GLY A 363 17.74 -17.28 -1.13
CA GLY A 363 18.12 -17.59 0.25
C GLY A 363 18.95 -16.47 0.89
N ARG A 364 19.84 -15.83 0.12
CA ARG A 364 20.65 -14.70 0.60
C ARG A 364 19.78 -13.48 0.94
N LEU A 365 18.81 -13.13 0.10
CA LEU A 365 17.90 -12.01 0.36
C LEU A 365 17.00 -12.25 1.56
N ARG A 366 16.43 -13.46 1.67
CA ARG A 366 15.59 -13.83 2.81
C ARG A 366 16.38 -13.89 4.11
N SER A 367 17.67 -14.23 4.05
CA SER A 367 18.56 -14.14 5.21
C SER A 367 18.76 -12.68 5.64
N MET A 368 18.90 -11.75 4.70
CA MET A 368 19.01 -10.33 5.00
C MET A 368 17.74 -9.75 5.62
N ASP A 369 16.57 -10.18 5.16
CA ASP A 369 15.28 -9.84 5.77
C ASP A 369 15.22 -10.24 7.26
N LEU A 370 15.66 -11.46 7.58
CA LEU A 370 15.79 -11.89 8.98
C LEU A 370 16.84 -11.08 9.74
N THR A 371 17.94 -10.68 9.09
CA THR A 371 18.92 -9.76 9.68
C THR A 371 18.28 -8.41 10.01
N MET A 372 17.40 -7.86 9.17
CA MET A 372 16.70 -6.61 9.50
C MET A 372 15.77 -6.78 10.71
N THR A 373 15.13 -7.95 10.83
CA THR A 373 14.31 -8.30 12.01
C THR A 373 15.16 -8.40 13.29
N GLU A 374 16.30 -9.08 13.26
CA GLU A 374 17.12 -9.34 14.46
C GLU A 374 17.79 -8.09 15.04
N ILE A 375 18.18 -7.11 14.21
CA ILE A 375 18.87 -5.90 14.69
C ILE A 375 17.96 -4.68 14.87
N GLN A 376 16.87 -4.55 14.11
CA GLN A 376 16.10 -3.30 14.05
C GLN A 376 14.58 -3.49 14.04
N ASN A 377 14.07 -4.73 14.08
CA ASN A 377 12.63 -4.99 14.01
C ASN A 377 11.98 -4.42 12.73
N SER A 378 12.76 -4.40 11.65
CA SER A 378 12.37 -4.00 10.30
C SER A 378 12.42 -5.22 9.38
N HIS A 379 12.15 -5.01 8.09
CA HIS A 379 12.10 -6.07 7.09
C HIS A 379 12.39 -5.53 5.69
N GLU A 380 12.80 -6.43 4.80
CA GLU A 380 12.88 -6.18 3.37
C GLU A 380 11.48 -6.30 2.74
N ARG A 381 11.19 -5.50 1.72
CA ARG A 381 9.84 -5.34 1.18
C ARG A 381 9.71 -5.92 -0.21
N GLN A 382 8.57 -6.54 -0.50
CA GLN A 382 8.18 -6.87 -1.88
C GLN A 382 7.72 -5.60 -2.61
N VAL A 383 7.61 -5.66 -3.94
CA VAL A 383 7.18 -4.51 -4.75
C VAL A 383 5.81 -3.99 -4.31
N GLU A 384 4.91 -4.89 -3.95
CA GLU A 384 3.56 -4.58 -3.49
C GLU A 384 3.56 -3.91 -2.10
N ASP A 385 4.51 -4.28 -1.23
CA ASP A 385 4.67 -3.67 0.09
C ASP A 385 5.11 -2.21 -0.03
N TRP A 386 5.93 -1.87 -1.03
CA TRP A 386 6.31 -0.47 -1.29
C TRP A 386 5.13 0.38 -1.73
N ALA A 387 4.30 -0.14 -2.66
CA ALA A 387 3.10 0.57 -3.10
C ALA A 387 2.18 0.87 -1.90
N LYS A 388 1.95 -0.15 -1.05
CA LYS A 388 1.17 -0.02 0.17
C LYS A 388 1.79 0.96 1.17
N LEU A 389 3.12 0.96 1.32
CA LEU A 389 3.82 1.88 2.21
C LEU A 389 3.62 3.34 1.81
N PHE A 390 3.72 3.64 0.51
CA PHE A 390 3.43 4.97 -0.03
C PHE A 390 1.96 5.36 0.20
N GLU A 391 1.02 4.45 -0.08
CA GLU A 391 -0.41 4.66 0.15
C GLU A 391 -0.72 4.95 1.64
N LEU A 392 -0.12 4.20 2.56
CA LEU A 392 -0.24 4.39 4.01
C LEU A 392 0.34 5.74 4.47
N ALA A 393 1.38 6.22 3.80
CA ALA A 393 1.96 7.51 4.08
C ALA A 393 1.01 8.65 3.67
N ASP A 394 0.56 8.63 2.41
CA ASP A 394 -0.42 9.56 1.84
C ASP A 394 -0.97 9.03 0.50
N PRO A 395 -2.29 9.05 0.24
CA PRO A 395 -2.87 8.58 -1.03
C PRO A 395 -2.47 9.43 -2.25
N GLY A 396 -1.86 10.61 -2.05
CA GLY A 396 -1.28 11.44 -3.10
C GLY A 396 0.06 10.93 -3.64
N PHE A 397 0.68 9.93 -2.99
CA PHE A 397 1.84 9.25 -3.56
C PHE A 397 1.41 8.31 -4.69
N GLU A 398 2.05 8.47 -5.84
CA GLU A 398 1.87 7.60 -6.99
C GLU A 398 3.12 6.75 -7.19
N PHE A 399 3.06 5.49 -6.79
CA PHE A 399 4.15 4.53 -6.97
C PHE A 399 4.28 4.16 -8.46
N GLN A 400 5.41 4.47 -9.09
CA GLN A 400 5.64 4.21 -10.53
C GLN A 400 6.20 2.80 -10.79
N GLY A 401 6.37 1.99 -9.74
CA GLY A 401 6.93 0.65 -9.83
C GLY A 401 8.41 0.57 -9.48
N ALA A 402 9.00 -0.58 -9.80
CA ALA A 402 10.35 -0.98 -9.45
C ALA A 402 11.07 -1.44 -10.73
N SER A 403 12.22 -0.85 -11.09
CA SER A 403 12.99 -1.24 -12.28
C SER A 403 14.42 -1.74 -11.98
N LEU A 404 14.70 -3.03 -12.22
CA LEU A 404 16.03 -3.65 -12.02
C LEU A 404 16.99 -3.34 -13.19
N PRO A 405 18.17 -2.73 -12.96
CA PRO A 405 19.19 -2.51 -13.99
C PRO A 405 19.82 -3.82 -14.44
N LYS A 406 20.17 -3.92 -15.72
CA LYS A 406 20.94 -5.05 -16.25
C LYS A 406 22.31 -5.17 -15.56
N GLY A 407 22.68 -6.37 -15.13
CA GLY A 407 23.96 -6.67 -14.47
C GLY A 407 24.04 -6.29 -12.97
N ALA A 408 23.04 -5.61 -12.42
CA ALA A 408 22.95 -5.40 -10.98
C ALA A 408 22.54 -6.71 -10.31
N ASN A 409 23.19 -7.05 -9.18
CA ASN A 409 22.90 -8.35 -8.58
C ASN A 409 21.47 -8.48 -8.11
N LEU A 410 20.74 -7.38 -7.79
CA LEU A 410 19.44 -7.49 -7.12
C LEU A 410 18.66 -6.19 -6.80
N TRP A 411 18.68 -5.10 -7.59
CA TRP A 411 18.03 -3.86 -7.12
C TRP A 411 17.27 -3.08 -8.17
N PRO A 412 15.93 -3.05 -8.09
CA PRO A 412 15.15 -2.02 -8.69
C PRO A 412 15.45 -0.66 -8.07
N GLN A 413 15.54 0.38 -8.89
CA GLN A 413 15.19 1.70 -8.38
C GLN A 413 13.68 1.83 -8.30
N TYR A 414 13.23 2.45 -7.22
CA TYR A 414 11.86 2.85 -7.04
C TYR A 414 11.73 4.32 -7.42
N GLU A 415 10.87 4.62 -8.38
CA GLU A 415 10.39 5.97 -8.60
C GLU A 415 9.00 6.07 -7.99
N ALA A 416 8.82 6.90 -6.96
CA ALA A 416 7.51 7.40 -6.59
C ALA A 416 7.42 8.86 -7.00
N ARG A 417 6.35 9.21 -7.72
CA ARG A 417 6.02 10.60 -8.00
C ARG A 417 5.01 11.07 -6.98
N PHE A 418 5.27 12.20 -6.35
CA PHE A 418 4.23 12.85 -5.58
C PHE A 418 3.43 13.74 -6.52
N ASN A 419 2.26 13.24 -6.91
CA ASN A 419 1.36 13.98 -7.75
C ASN A 419 0.50 14.85 -6.83
N LEU A 420 0.93 16.10 -6.63
CA LEU A 420 0.22 17.10 -5.80
C LEU A 420 -1.23 17.36 -6.30
N ARG A 421 -1.60 16.84 -7.47
CA ARG A 421 -2.96 16.83 -8.00
C ARG A 421 -3.85 15.74 -7.37
N LEU A 422 -3.29 14.60 -6.91
CA LEU A 422 -4.06 13.45 -6.43
C LEU A 422 -4.47 13.53 -4.95
N SER A 423 -3.72 14.24 -4.10
CA SER A 423 -4.12 14.46 -2.69
C SER A 423 -5.37 15.35 -2.54
N TYR A 424 -5.84 15.97 -3.63
CA TYR A 424 -7.11 16.70 -3.71
C TYR A 424 -8.25 15.94 -4.43
N LEU A 425 -8.03 14.70 -4.91
CA LEU A 425 -8.90 14.06 -5.93
C LEU A 425 -9.79 12.90 -5.47
N TYR A 426 -9.85 12.51 -4.19
CA TYR A 426 -10.88 11.57 -3.72
C TYR A 426 -12.12 12.28 -3.16
N GLY A 427 -12.84 12.87 -4.11
CA GLY A 427 -14.25 13.29 -4.05
C GLY A 427 -14.63 13.64 -5.50
N PRO A 428 -15.88 13.43 -5.96
CA PRO A 428 -16.24 13.73 -7.33
C PRO A 428 -16.09 15.24 -7.58
N VAL A 429 -14.98 15.65 -8.19
CA VAL A 429 -14.78 17.01 -8.66
C VAL A 429 -15.24 17.06 -10.11
N VAL A 430 -16.46 17.58 -10.30
CA VAL A 430 -16.87 18.11 -11.59
C VAL A 430 -15.90 19.25 -11.93
N PRO A 431 -15.18 19.22 -13.07
CA PRO A 431 -14.25 20.28 -13.43
C PRO A 431 -15.04 21.56 -13.71
N ILE A 432 -15.10 22.48 -12.74
CA ILE A 432 -15.56 23.84 -12.99
C ILE A 432 -14.39 24.58 -13.64
N LYS A 433 -14.49 24.73 -14.95
CA LYS A 433 -13.63 25.62 -15.73
C LYS A 433 -13.89 27.05 -15.23
N LEU A 434 -13.05 27.53 -14.30
CA LEU A 434 -13.03 28.94 -13.92
C LEU A 434 -12.70 29.75 -15.17
N VAL A 435 -13.70 30.45 -15.68
CA VAL A 435 -13.59 31.44 -16.75
C VAL A 435 -12.59 32.53 -16.30
N PRO A 436 -11.77 33.12 -17.19
CA PRO A 436 -10.72 34.06 -16.79
C PRO A 436 -11.27 35.19 -15.92
N GLU A 437 -10.60 35.48 -14.80
CA GLU A 437 -11.00 36.54 -13.87
C GLU A 437 -11.09 37.89 -14.57
N THR A 438 -12.32 38.35 -14.80
CA THR A 438 -12.58 39.69 -15.32
C THR A 438 -12.24 40.74 -14.26
N LEU A 439 -11.95 41.96 -14.71
CA LEU A 439 -11.65 43.09 -13.83
C LEU A 439 -12.78 43.35 -12.80
N LEU A 440 -14.03 43.02 -13.15
CA LEU A 440 -15.19 43.05 -12.26
C LEU A 440 -15.08 42.04 -11.09
N GLY A 441 -14.53 40.84 -11.33
CA GLY A 441 -14.36 39.81 -10.30
C GLY A 441 -13.33 40.18 -9.23
N ARG A 442 -12.30 40.96 -9.62
CA ARG A 442 -11.34 41.54 -8.66
C ARG A 442 -11.96 42.67 -7.84
N LEU A 443 -12.79 43.52 -8.46
CA LEU A 443 -13.51 44.59 -7.78
C LEU A 443 -14.56 44.05 -6.78
N ALA A 444 -15.26 42.98 -7.14
CA ALA A 444 -16.24 42.32 -6.26
C ALA A 444 -15.59 41.69 -5.01
N ARG A 445 -14.42 41.04 -5.14
CA ARG A 445 -13.67 40.50 -3.97
C ARG A 445 -13.11 41.59 -3.06
N TRP A 446 -12.75 42.73 -3.63
CA TRP A 446 -12.33 43.88 -2.84
C TRP A 446 -13.51 44.48 -2.04
N MET A 447 -14.70 44.56 -2.64
CA MET A 447 -15.91 45.03 -1.94
C MET A 447 -16.49 44.02 -0.95
N SER A 448 -16.28 42.70 -1.13
CA SER A 448 -16.77 41.68 -0.19
C SER A 448 -15.97 41.64 1.12
N LYS A 449 -14.66 41.96 1.08
CA LYS A 449 -13.83 42.13 2.29
C LYS A 449 -14.33 43.23 3.22
N THR A 450 -15.02 44.24 2.69
CA THR A 450 -15.48 45.40 3.45
C THR A 450 -16.91 45.25 4.00
N LEU A 451 -17.68 44.24 3.59
CA LEU A 451 -19.12 44.19 3.88
C LEU A 451 -19.66 42.90 4.55
N CYS A 452 -18.86 41.86 4.80
CA CYS A 452 -19.34 40.66 5.51
C CYS A 452 -18.41 40.24 6.67
N ARG A 453 -19.03 40.09 7.85
CA ARG A 453 -18.48 39.48 9.08
C ARG A 453 -17.66 38.22 8.79
N ASP A 454 -16.46 38.17 9.36
CA ASP A 454 -15.62 37.00 9.67
C ASP A 454 -16.09 35.64 9.10
N TRP A 455 -16.00 35.47 7.79
CA TRP A 455 -15.86 34.15 7.18
C TRP A 455 -14.37 33.83 7.12
N LYS A 456 -13.79 33.46 8.27
CA LYS A 456 -12.60 32.62 8.23
C LYS A 456 -13.07 31.24 7.81
N HIS A 457 -12.82 30.85 6.56
CA HIS A 457 -12.75 29.43 6.22
C HIS A 457 -11.76 28.82 7.21
N THR A 458 -12.25 28.00 8.15
CA THR A 458 -11.35 27.19 8.96
C THR A 458 -10.81 26.12 8.03
N ASP A 459 -9.56 26.30 7.59
CA ASP A 459 -8.74 25.39 6.77
C ASP A 459 -8.42 24.07 7.50
N THR A 460 -9.31 23.57 8.35
CA THR A 460 -9.09 22.42 9.20
C THR A 460 -9.82 21.22 8.61
N THR A 461 -9.15 20.53 7.71
CA THR A 461 -9.53 19.19 7.27
C THR A 461 -9.10 18.20 8.35
N ILE A 462 -10.05 17.44 8.90
CA ILE A 462 -9.76 16.41 9.90
C ILE A 462 -9.83 15.05 9.22
N LEU A 463 -8.68 14.41 9.08
CA LEU A 463 -8.54 13.09 8.50
C LEU A 463 -8.64 12.05 9.62
N ILE A 464 -9.54 11.08 9.48
CA ILE A 464 -9.75 10.03 10.48
C ILE A 464 -9.28 8.72 9.90
N ASN A 465 -8.10 8.32 10.36
CA ASN A 465 -7.34 7.21 9.80
C ASN A 465 -7.94 5.84 10.15
N SER A 466 -8.77 5.76 11.19
CA SER A 466 -9.50 4.55 11.58
C SER A 466 -10.73 4.92 12.41
N LEU A 467 -11.90 4.47 11.98
CA LEU A 467 -13.17 4.70 12.67
C LEU A 467 -13.29 3.87 13.96
N SER A 468 -12.54 2.77 14.10
CA SER A 468 -12.65 1.87 15.26
C SER A 468 -11.88 2.37 16.49
N GLU A 469 -10.74 3.04 16.31
CA GLU A 469 -9.89 3.50 17.41
C GLU A 469 -10.31 4.87 17.99
N ASN A 470 -11.05 5.67 17.21
CA ASN A 470 -11.41 7.04 17.57
C ASN A 470 -12.93 7.31 17.52
N ASP A 471 -13.78 6.27 17.49
CA ASP A 471 -15.24 6.40 17.29
C ASP A 471 -15.89 7.37 18.31
N ASN A 472 -15.51 7.26 19.58
CA ASN A 472 -16.07 8.10 20.64
C ASN A 472 -15.63 9.56 20.54
N ASP A 473 -14.35 9.82 20.28
CA ASP A 473 -13.82 11.18 20.14
C ASP A 473 -14.27 11.83 18.84
N PHE A 474 -14.42 11.06 17.76
CA PHE A 474 -15.01 11.53 16.52
C PHE A 474 -16.49 11.85 16.68
N LYS A 475 -17.28 10.99 17.33
CA LYS A 475 -18.68 11.29 17.67
C LYS A 475 -18.80 12.55 18.52
N LYS A 476 -17.86 12.79 19.44
CA LYS A 476 -17.79 13.99 20.27
C LYS A 476 -17.40 15.23 19.44
N PHE A 477 -16.45 15.08 18.51
CA PHE A 477 -16.03 16.12 17.58
C PHE A 477 -17.13 16.49 16.57
N LEU A 478 -17.78 15.52 15.92
CA LEU A 478 -18.93 15.74 15.03
C LEU A 478 -20.10 16.43 15.74
N ARG A 479 -20.30 16.16 17.03
CA ARG A 479 -21.27 16.89 17.87
C ARG A 479 -20.84 18.33 18.15
N SER A 480 -19.55 18.63 18.07
CA SER A 480 -18.97 19.96 18.28
C SER A 480 -18.79 20.77 17.00
N CYS A 481 -18.79 20.13 15.83
CA CYS A 481 -18.75 20.81 14.53
C CYS A 481 -20.03 21.62 14.30
N THR A 482 -19.84 22.86 13.84
CA THR A 482 -20.95 23.70 13.36
C THR A 482 -21.61 23.03 12.15
N SER A 483 -22.94 23.03 12.15
CA SER A 483 -23.82 22.58 11.09
C SER A 483 -23.34 22.93 9.66
N ARG A 484 -23.71 22.10 8.66
CA ARG A 484 -23.56 22.42 7.23
C ARG A 484 -24.14 23.82 6.94
N SER A 485 -23.44 24.60 6.11
CA SER A 485 -23.93 25.89 5.61
C SER A 485 -25.22 25.67 4.82
N SER A 486 -26.22 26.53 5.05
CA SER A 486 -27.51 26.43 4.37
C SER A 486 -27.35 26.73 2.87
N SER A 487 -27.65 25.75 2.00
CA SER A 487 -27.79 26.02 0.56
C SER A 487 -29.06 26.84 0.32
N LEU A 488 -28.91 27.94 -0.42
CA LEU A 488 -30.07 28.76 -0.82
C LEU A 488 -30.82 28.11 -1.98
N THR A 489 -30.13 27.51 -2.95
CA THR A 489 -30.79 26.88 -4.11
C THR A 489 -31.46 25.58 -3.72
N ALA A 490 -30.67 24.55 -3.41
CA ALA A 490 -31.15 23.21 -3.14
C ALA A 490 -31.85 23.14 -1.77
N GLY A 491 -31.33 23.84 -0.77
CA GLY A 491 -31.89 23.86 0.58
C GLY A 491 -33.18 24.68 0.67
N LYS A 492 -33.11 25.99 0.40
CA LYS A 492 -34.26 26.90 0.60
C LYS A 492 -35.31 26.82 -0.51
N TYR A 493 -34.92 26.77 -1.79
CA TYR A 493 -35.87 26.84 -2.90
C TYR A 493 -36.35 25.46 -3.38
N LEU A 494 -35.43 24.53 -3.65
CA LEU A 494 -35.78 23.22 -4.18
C LEU A 494 -36.44 22.31 -3.13
N SER A 495 -35.88 22.25 -1.92
CA SER A 495 -36.35 21.32 -0.88
C SER A 495 -37.16 21.95 0.25
N ARG A 496 -37.29 23.29 0.28
CA ARG A 496 -37.92 24.04 1.38
C ARG A 496 -37.40 23.66 2.78
N GLY A 497 -36.14 23.23 2.86
CA GLY A 497 -35.51 22.78 4.10
C GLY A 497 -35.99 21.41 4.60
N ARG A 498 -36.67 20.60 3.78
CA ARG A 498 -37.18 19.27 4.15
C ARG A 498 -36.30 18.11 3.66
N ARG A 499 -35.33 18.35 2.78
CA ARG A 499 -34.39 17.31 2.32
C ARG A 499 -33.29 17.10 3.35
N MET A 500 -33.28 15.94 4.02
CA MET A 500 -32.43 15.67 5.19
C MET A 500 -30.93 15.88 4.95
N VAL A 501 -30.41 15.56 3.74
CA VAL A 501 -28.97 15.71 3.42
C VAL A 501 -28.52 17.19 3.36
N LEU A 502 -29.46 18.12 3.18
CA LEU A 502 -29.23 19.56 3.09
C LEU A 502 -29.62 20.33 4.35
N GLN A 503 -30.28 19.66 5.29
CA GLN A 503 -30.75 20.29 6.51
C GLN A 503 -29.58 20.63 7.44
N PRO A 504 -29.58 21.83 8.04
CA PRO A 504 -28.63 22.15 9.09
C PRO A 504 -28.89 21.28 10.33
N TYR A 505 -27.84 21.00 11.11
CA TYR A 505 -27.95 20.30 12.36
C TYR A 505 -28.83 21.10 13.34
N GLY A 506 -29.91 20.47 13.80
CA GLY A 506 -30.92 21.08 14.65
C GLY A 506 -32.05 20.12 15.02
N PRO A 507 -33.09 20.57 15.74
CA PRO A 507 -34.21 19.73 16.17
C PRO A 507 -34.90 18.99 15.02
N ASP A 508 -35.10 19.67 13.89
CA ASP A 508 -35.72 19.07 12.70
C ASP A 508 -34.83 17.98 12.09
N TRP A 509 -33.53 18.22 11.91
CA TRP A 509 -32.61 17.20 11.40
C TRP A 509 -32.54 15.97 12.31
N ILE A 510 -32.49 16.16 13.64
CA ILE A 510 -32.48 15.04 14.61
C ILE A 510 -33.77 14.22 14.48
N ARG A 511 -34.92 14.88 14.29
CA ARG A 511 -36.22 14.23 14.06
C ARG A 511 -36.21 13.42 12.77
N TYR A 512 -35.79 14.00 11.65
CA TYR A 512 -35.71 13.33 10.35
C TYR A 512 -34.76 12.16 10.38
N ARG A 513 -33.56 12.32 10.96
CA ARG A 513 -32.58 11.25 11.12
C ARG A 513 -33.13 10.08 11.93
N ARG A 514 -33.85 10.36 13.02
CA ARG A 514 -34.47 9.31 13.85
C ARG A 514 -35.49 8.51 13.05
N ALA A 515 -36.35 9.21 12.30
CA ALA A 515 -37.34 8.59 11.42
C ALA A 515 -36.70 7.77 10.29
N PHE A 516 -35.66 8.29 9.64
CA PHE A 516 -34.96 7.59 8.57
C PHE A 516 -34.19 6.36 9.09
N ALA A 517 -33.50 6.50 10.23
CA ALA A 517 -32.72 5.41 10.83
C ALA A 517 -33.62 4.26 11.35
N SER A 518 -34.86 4.52 11.75
CA SER A 518 -35.78 3.44 12.15
C SER A 518 -36.21 2.55 10.99
N LEU A 519 -36.10 3.02 9.73
CA LEU A 519 -36.45 2.25 8.54
C LEU A 519 -35.32 1.29 8.12
N LEU A 520 -34.06 1.62 8.41
CA LEU A 520 -32.87 0.89 7.95
C LEU A 520 -32.14 0.17 9.10
N THR A 521 -32.88 -0.42 10.04
CA THR A 521 -32.27 -1.23 11.12
C THR A 521 -31.74 -2.55 10.56
N LYS A 522 -30.68 -3.09 11.19
CA LYS A 522 -30.07 -4.37 10.80
C LYS A 522 -31.11 -5.49 10.65
N GLU A 523 -32.03 -5.58 11.61
CA GLU A 523 -33.13 -6.56 11.60
C GLU A 523 -34.01 -6.43 10.34
N LYS A 524 -34.49 -5.21 10.02
CA LYS A 524 -35.36 -4.97 8.87
C LYS A 524 -34.64 -5.19 7.54
N ILE A 525 -33.36 -4.84 7.45
CA ILE A 525 -32.53 -5.09 6.26
C ILE A 525 -32.45 -6.59 5.98
N HIS A 526 -32.13 -7.42 6.98
CA HIS A 526 -31.97 -8.86 6.77
C HIS A 526 -33.29 -9.61 6.60
N THR A 527 -34.40 -9.12 7.17
CA THR A 527 -35.68 -9.84 7.16
C THR A 527 -36.66 -9.31 6.12
N ARG A 528 -36.87 -8.00 6.05
CA ARG A 528 -37.90 -7.37 5.19
C ARG A 528 -37.32 -6.95 3.84
N TRP A 529 -36.32 -6.08 3.84
CA TRP A 529 -35.82 -5.46 2.60
C TRP A 529 -35.02 -6.41 1.72
N ALA A 530 -34.36 -7.41 2.33
CA ALA A 530 -33.68 -8.48 1.59
C ALA A 530 -34.63 -9.25 0.66
N ARG A 531 -35.92 -9.38 1.00
CA ARG A 531 -36.91 -10.06 0.16
C ARG A 531 -37.08 -9.33 -1.18
N ALA A 532 -37.30 -8.01 -1.13
CA ALA A 532 -37.44 -7.18 -2.32
C ALA A 532 -36.19 -7.20 -3.21
N LEU A 533 -35.01 -7.07 -2.59
CA LEU A 533 -33.73 -7.08 -3.30
C LEU A 533 -33.48 -8.42 -4.00
N ARG A 534 -33.68 -9.54 -3.30
CA ARG A 534 -33.51 -10.88 -3.88
C ARG A 534 -34.51 -11.14 -5.00
N PHE A 535 -35.78 -10.79 -4.78
CA PHE A 535 -36.83 -10.96 -5.77
C PHE A 535 -36.54 -10.17 -7.06
N GLU A 536 -36.24 -8.88 -6.95
CA GLU A 536 -35.93 -8.07 -8.13
C GLU A 536 -34.61 -8.47 -8.79
N ALA A 537 -33.64 -8.99 -8.04
CA ALA A 537 -32.40 -9.52 -8.61
C ALA A 537 -32.67 -10.75 -9.50
N MET A 538 -33.55 -11.66 -9.06
CA MET A 538 -33.97 -12.79 -9.90
C MET A 538 -34.69 -12.32 -11.16
N VAL A 539 -35.60 -11.35 -11.03
CA VAL A 539 -36.30 -10.75 -12.18
C VAL A 539 -35.30 -10.08 -13.14
N MET A 540 -34.28 -9.41 -12.63
CA MET A 540 -33.21 -8.81 -13.45
C MET A 540 -32.45 -9.87 -14.24
N VAL A 541 -32.02 -10.95 -13.59
CA VAL A 541 -31.27 -12.04 -14.25
C VAL A 541 -32.12 -12.71 -15.33
N ASP A 542 -33.38 -13.04 -15.03
CA ASP A 542 -34.31 -13.63 -16.00
C ASP A 542 -34.53 -12.72 -17.21
N ARG A 543 -34.76 -11.43 -16.98
CA ARG A 543 -34.96 -10.45 -18.06
C ARG A 543 -33.71 -10.22 -18.88
N ILE A 544 -32.53 -10.19 -18.26
CA ILE A 544 -31.25 -10.10 -18.99
C ILE A 544 -31.01 -11.36 -19.84
N ALA A 545 -31.30 -12.55 -19.31
CA ALA A 545 -31.16 -13.80 -20.05
C ALA A 545 -32.12 -13.88 -21.25
N ASN A 546 -33.30 -13.27 -21.12
CA ASN A 546 -34.36 -13.24 -22.14
C ASN A 546 -34.48 -11.88 -22.87
N LEU A 547 -33.44 -11.03 -22.85
CA LEU A 547 -33.48 -9.67 -23.42
C LEU A 547 -33.98 -9.64 -24.88
N SER A 548 -33.61 -10.64 -25.68
CA SER A 548 -34.01 -10.75 -27.10
C SER A 548 -35.48 -11.14 -27.34
N SER A 549 -36.19 -11.64 -26.33
CA SER A 549 -37.59 -12.11 -26.45
C SER A 549 -38.58 -11.22 -25.69
N LEU A 550 -38.12 -10.18 -24.99
CA LEU A 550 -38.98 -9.26 -24.26
C LEU A 550 -39.73 -8.30 -25.21
N PRO A 551 -41.02 -8.04 -24.98
CA PRO A 551 -41.76 -7.02 -25.71
C PRO A 551 -41.30 -5.62 -25.25
N GLY A 552 -40.50 -4.94 -26.06
CA GLY A 552 -39.95 -3.62 -25.77
C GLY A 552 -39.34 -2.95 -27.01
N PRO A 553 -38.87 -1.69 -26.89
CA PRO A 553 -38.10 -1.02 -27.94
C PRO A 553 -36.86 -1.85 -28.31
N SER A 554 -36.45 -1.86 -29.59
CA SER A 554 -35.33 -2.65 -30.10
C SER A 554 -33.96 -2.36 -29.46
N ASP A 555 -33.87 -1.31 -28.64
CA ASP A 555 -32.64 -0.71 -28.16
C ASP A 555 -32.42 -0.95 -26.64
N GLN A 556 -33.31 -1.72 -26.01
CA GLN A 556 -33.22 -2.04 -24.57
C GLN A 556 -31.99 -2.89 -24.29
N ASN A 557 -31.18 -2.45 -23.33
CA ASN A 557 -29.88 -3.05 -23.01
C ASN A 557 -29.77 -3.45 -21.53
N VAL A 558 -28.64 -4.06 -21.17
CA VAL A 558 -28.38 -4.58 -19.83
C VAL A 558 -28.41 -3.47 -18.76
N LEU A 559 -27.96 -2.26 -19.08
CA LEU A 559 -27.92 -1.12 -18.15
C LEU A 559 -29.33 -0.62 -17.81
N ASP A 560 -30.27 -0.70 -18.76
CA ASP A 560 -31.67 -0.33 -18.55
C ASP A 560 -32.33 -1.29 -17.55
N GLU A 561 -32.00 -2.59 -17.62
CA GLU A 561 -32.50 -3.59 -16.68
C GLU A 561 -31.87 -3.48 -15.29
N ILE A 562 -30.60 -3.09 -15.19
CA ILE A 562 -29.94 -2.80 -13.90
C ILE A 562 -30.56 -1.55 -13.25
N SER A 563 -30.82 -0.52 -14.04
CA SER A 563 -31.51 0.69 -13.58
C SER A 563 -32.93 0.38 -13.12
N ARG A 564 -33.68 -0.46 -13.86
CA ARG A 564 -35.01 -0.95 -13.44
C ARG A 564 -34.92 -1.78 -12.16
N PHE A 565 -33.95 -2.70 -12.04
CA PHE A 565 -33.75 -3.54 -10.87
C PHE A 565 -33.60 -2.71 -9.60
N THR A 566 -32.67 -1.76 -9.60
CA THR A 566 -32.38 -0.92 -8.44
C THR A 566 -33.58 -0.06 -8.08
N ALA A 567 -34.21 0.56 -9.08
CA ALA A 567 -35.35 1.42 -8.86
C ALA A 567 -36.61 0.68 -8.42
N SER A 568 -36.91 -0.49 -9.02
CA SER A 568 -38.04 -1.34 -8.63
C SER A 568 -37.85 -1.89 -7.22
N SER A 569 -36.62 -2.26 -6.85
CA SER A 569 -36.30 -2.71 -5.49
C SER A 569 -36.63 -1.62 -4.47
N VAL A 570 -36.19 -0.39 -4.71
CA VAL A 570 -36.42 0.71 -3.76
C VAL A 570 -37.88 1.19 -3.78
N LEU A 571 -38.55 1.21 -4.93
CA LEU A 571 -39.99 1.49 -5.01
C LEU A 571 -40.81 0.47 -4.22
N GLN A 572 -40.41 -0.79 -4.24
CA GLN A 572 -41.09 -1.85 -3.50
C GLN A 572 -40.87 -1.69 -2.00
N ILE A 573 -39.62 -1.45 -1.57
CA ILE A 573 -39.27 -1.18 -0.16
C ILE A 573 -40.01 0.07 0.35
N THR A 574 -40.12 1.11 -0.47
CA THR A 574 -40.61 2.42 -0.04
C THR A 574 -42.14 2.53 -0.11
N TYR A 575 -42.74 2.08 -1.22
CA TYR A 575 -44.14 2.32 -1.56
C TYR A 575 -44.94 1.05 -1.90
N ALA A 576 -44.38 -0.16 -1.70
CA ALA A 576 -45.00 -1.43 -2.10
C ALA A 576 -45.47 -1.41 -3.57
N ARG A 577 -44.65 -0.83 -4.44
CA ARG A 577 -44.89 -0.71 -5.88
C ARG A 577 -43.69 -1.21 -6.66
N ARG A 578 -43.93 -1.95 -7.75
CA ARG A 578 -42.91 -2.38 -8.70
C ARG A 578 -42.87 -1.48 -9.93
N ALA A 579 -41.73 -1.49 -10.61
CA ALA A 579 -41.59 -0.98 -11.97
C ALA A 579 -41.45 -2.18 -12.93
N PRO A 580 -42.50 -2.50 -13.71
CA PRO A 580 -42.53 -3.71 -14.54
C PRO A 580 -41.60 -3.62 -15.76
N THR A 581 -41.33 -2.41 -16.25
CA THR A 581 -40.43 -2.15 -17.37
C THR A 581 -39.49 -0.98 -17.05
N PRO A 582 -38.33 -0.87 -17.72
CA PRO A 582 -37.47 0.31 -17.58
C PRO A 582 -38.16 1.61 -18.01
N ASP A 583 -39.19 1.51 -18.84
CA ASP A 583 -39.98 2.64 -19.34
C ASP A 583 -41.07 3.15 -18.38
N ASP A 584 -41.22 2.59 -17.18
CA ASP A 584 -42.24 3.02 -16.22
C ASP A 584 -42.14 4.53 -15.94
N LYS A 585 -43.29 5.21 -16.02
CA LYS A 585 -43.38 6.67 -15.87
C LYS A 585 -42.80 7.16 -14.55
N ALA A 586 -42.96 6.42 -13.46
CA ALA A 586 -42.43 6.80 -12.16
C ALA A 586 -40.90 6.78 -12.13
N LEU A 587 -40.25 5.88 -12.89
CA LEU A 587 -38.80 5.85 -13.04
C LEU A 587 -38.30 7.11 -13.74
N LYS A 588 -38.91 7.46 -14.88
CA LYS A 588 -38.56 8.67 -15.66
C LYS A 588 -38.78 9.96 -14.88
N ASP A 589 -39.89 10.03 -14.15
CA ASP A 589 -40.18 11.19 -13.29
C ASP A 589 -39.16 11.30 -12.14
N LEU A 590 -38.76 10.17 -11.53
CA LEU A 590 -37.75 10.17 -10.45
C LEU A 590 -36.33 10.46 -10.97
N GLU A 591 -35.97 10.00 -12.16
CA GLU A 591 -34.72 10.36 -12.83
C GLU A 591 -34.66 11.87 -13.09
N THR A 592 -35.78 12.48 -13.51
CA THR A 592 -35.91 13.93 -13.65
C THR A 592 -35.67 14.64 -12.32
N VAL A 593 -36.16 14.09 -11.21
CA VAL A 593 -35.88 14.60 -9.86
C VAL A 593 -34.38 14.52 -9.55
N SER A 594 -33.73 13.37 -9.76
CA SER A 594 -32.28 13.22 -9.55
C SER A 594 -31.47 14.24 -10.37
N GLN A 595 -31.84 14.47 -11.63
CA GLN A 595 -31.18 15.45 -12.49
C GLN A 595 -31.38 16.89 -11.99
N ASN A 596 -32.59 17.24 -11.53
CA ASN A 596 -32.88 18.56 -10.96
C ASN A 596 -32.08 18.81 -9.67
N ILE A 597 -31.91 17.77 -8.85
CA ILE A 597 -31.04 17.80 -7.67
C ILE A 597 -29.59 18.02 -8.10
N ALA A 598 -29.03 17.19 -8.98
CA ALA A 598 -27.66 17.34 -9.47
C ALA A 598 -27.40 18.76 -10.04
N ASP A 599 -28.38 19.28 -10.78
CA ASP A 599 -28.40 20.64 -11.30
C ASP A 599 -28.33 21.70 -10.19
N ALA A 600 -29.11 21.55 -9.12
CA ALA A 600 -29.13 22.48 -7.98
C ALA A 600 -27.84 22.45 -7.16
N PHE A 601 -27.13 21.31 -7.16
CA PHE A 601 -25.88 21.09 -6.43
C PHE A 601 -24.62 21.47 -7.20
N THR A 602 -24.72 21.75 -8.51
CA THR A 602 -23.56 22.09 -9.35
C THR A 602 -22.92 23.39 -8.85
N PRO A 603 -21.68 23.37 -8.31
CA PRO A 603 -21.08 24.57 -7.75
C PRO A 603 -20.85 25.64 -8.84
N GLY A 604 -21.00 26.92 -8.48
CA GLY A 604 -20.86 28.04 -9.42
C GLY A 604 -21.99 28.21 -10.44
N LYS A 605 -22.93 27.26 -10.57
CA LYS A 605 -24.07 27.36 -11.51
C LYS A 605 -25.04 28.48 -11.13
N TYR A 606 -25.29 28.66 -9.83
CA TYR A 606 -26.15 29.71 -9.30
C TYR A 606 -25.35 30.66 -8.41
N TRP A 607 -25.17 31.90 -8.86
CA TRP A 607 -24.35 32.90 -8.16
C TRP A 607 -24.88 33.29 -6.77
N VAL A 608 -26.15 32.98 -6.47
CA VAL A 608 -26.74 33.26 -5.16
C VAL A 608 -26.08 32.50 -4.01
N GLU A 609 -25.45 31.35 -4.29
CA GLU A 609 -24.71 30.58 -3.28
C GLU A 609 -23.44 31.33 -2.81
N GLU A 610 -22.80 32.09 -3.70
CA GLU A 610 -21.62 32.90 -3.38
C GLU A 610 -21.99 34.34 -2.94
N PHE A 611 -23.11 34.85 -3.45
CA PHE A 611 -23.60 36.19 -3.15
C PHE A 611 -25.05 36.16 -2.62
N PRO A 612 -25.25 35.88 -1.31
CA PRO A 612 -26.59 35.74 -0.71
C PRO A 612 -27.50 36.97 -0.89
N LEU A 613 -26.93 38.16 -1.11
CA LEU A 613 -27.70 39.39 -1.41
C LEU A 613 -28.56 39.25 -2.66
N LEU A 614 -28.18 38.40 -3.63
CA LEU A 614 -28.98 38.12 -4.82
C LEU A 614 -30.33 37.45 -4.47
N ASP A 615 -30.46 36.88 -3.27
CA ASP A 615 -31.71 36.33 -2.77
C ASP A 615 -32.73 37.42 -2.36
N MET A 616 -32.33 38.67 -2.22
CA MET A 616 -33.27 39.75 -1.90
C MET A 616 -34.20 40.09 -3.08
N PHE A 617 -33.79 39.75 -4.32
CA PHE A 617 -34.56 40.05 -5.51
C PHE A 617 -35.80 39.14 -5.66
N PRO A 618 -36.97 39.66 -6.03
CA PRO A 618 -38.18 38.86 -6.23
C PRO A 618 -38.05 37.89 -7.41
N SER A 619 -38.83 36.79 -7.38
CA SER A 619 -38.78 35.72 -8.40
C SER A 619 -39.06 36.21 -9.83
N VAL A 620 -39.77 37.32 -10.01
CA VAL A 620 -40.06 37.91 -11.33
C VAL A 620 -38.77 38.21 -12.10
N ILE A 621 -37.78 38.81 -11.42
CA ILE A 621 -36.50 39.22 -12.00
C ILE A 621 -35.37 38.21 -11.76
N SER A 622 -35.66 37.10 -11.07
CA SER A 622 -34.71 36.02 -10.77
C SER A 622 -35.14 34.72 -11.45
N PRO A 623 -34.78 34.49 -12.73
CA PRO A 623 -35.18 33.29 -13.47
C PRO A 623 -34.81 31.98 -12.76
N TRP A 624 -33.66 31.94 -12.09
CA TRP A 624 -33.19 30.80 -11.31
C TRP A 624 -34.15 30.44 -10.16
N LYS A 625 -34.76 31.42 -9.49
CA LYS A 625 -35.78 31.18 -8.46
C LYS A 625 -37.03 30.57 -9.06
N ARG A 626 -37.49 31.07 -10.22
CA ARG A 626 -38.67 30.51 -10.90
C ARG A 626 -38.46 29.06 -11.29
N LYS A 627 -37.29 28.73 -11.85
CA LYS A 627 -36.92 27.35 -12.17
C LYS A 627 -36.96 26.46 -10.93
N LEU A 628 -36.21 26.78 -9.88
CA LEU A 628 -36.14 25.94 -8.67
C LEU A 628 -37.49 25.78 -7.95
N ASN A 629 -38.37 26.79 -8.00
CA ASN A 629 -39.73 26.66 -7.47
C ASN A 629 -40.58 25.71 -8.33
N ALA A 630 -40.47 25.78 -9.66
CA ALA A 630 -41.17 24.85 -10.55
C ALA A 630 -40.66 23.40 -10.37
N ASP A 631 -39.35 23.22 -10.21
CA ASP A 631 -38.73 21.92 -9.93
C ASP A 631 -39.23 21.36 -8.58
N HIS A 632 -39.32 22.20 -7.54
CA HIS A 632 -39.93 21.83 -6.25
C HIS A 632 -41.39 21.38 -6.39
N ASP A 633 -42.21 22.14 -7.14
CA ASP A 633 -43.61 21.82 -7.34
C ASP A 633 -43.79 20.49 -8.09
N PHE A 634 -42.90 20.18 -9.02
CA PHE A 634 -42.84 18.89 -9.71
C PHE A 634 -42.46 17.74 -8.76
N GLU A 635 -41.37 17.89 -7.99
CA GLU A 635 -40.93 16.91 -6.98
C GLU A 635 -42.06 16.58 -6.00
N MET A 636 -42.68 17.62 -5.43
CA MET A 636 -43.73 17.46 -4.44
C MET A 636 -44.99 16.82 -5.02
N LYS A 637 -45.33 17.11 -6.28
CA LYS A 637 -46.44 16.44 -6.95
C LYS A 637 -46.17 14.95 -7.07
N LEU A 638 -45.00 14.56 -7.59
CA LEU A 638 -44.61 13.17 -7.75
C LEU A 638 -44.62 12.41 -6.42
N PHE A 639 -43.99 12.95 -5.37
CA PHE A 639 -43.92 12.28 -4.08
C PHE A 639 -45.30 12.13 -3.43
N ARG A 640 -46.17 13.14 -3.56
CA ARG A 640 -47.55 13.07 -3.06
C ARG A 640 -48.39 12.07 -3.85
N ASP A 641 -48.20 11.96 -5.17
CA ASP A 641 -48.90 10.99 -6.01
C ASP A 641 -48.49 9.55 -5.63
N LEU A 642 -47.19 9.31 -5.39
CA LEU A 642 -46.69 8.00 -4.91
C LEU A 642 -47.24 7.64 -3.53
N LEU A 643 -47.23 8.59 -2.59
CA LEU A 643 -47.79 8.38 -1.25
C LEU A 643 -49.30 8.15 -1.28
N HIS A 644 -50.04 8.91 -2.10
CA HIS A 644 -51.48 8.73 -2.28
C HIS A 644 -51.83 7.37 -2.90
N GLY A 645 -51.00 6.88 -3.84
CA GLY A 645 -51.13 5.54 -4.41
C GLY A 645 -51.06 4.46 -3.34
N LEU A 646 -50.13 4.58 -2.39
CA LEU A 646 -50.03 3.68 -1.24
C LEU A 646 -51.22 3.81 -0.28
N GLU A 647 -51.63 5.04 0.09
CA GLU A 647 -52.78 5.29 0.96
C GLU A 647 -54.06 4.65 0.39
N SER A 648 -54.24 4.74 -0.93
CA SER A 648 -55.38 4.12 -1.64
C SER A 648 -55.37 2.59 -1.55
N LYS A 649 -54.19 1.95 -1.61
CA LYS A 649 -54.03 0.49 -1.42
C LYS A 649 -54.35 0.07 0.01
N LEU A 650 -53.82 0.79 1.00
CA LEU A 650 -54.07 0.54 2.43
C LEU A 650 -55.56 0.67 2.78
N ASP A 651 -56.27 1.64 2.20
CA ASP A 651 -57.71 1.80 2.41
C ASP A 651 -58.55 0.74 1.68
N GLY A 652 -58.06 0.23 0.54
CA GLY A 652 -58.65 -0.91 -0.17
C GLY A 652 -58.54 -2.21 0.61
N GLU A 653 -57.33 -2.55 1.07
CA GLU A 653 -57.02 -3.74 1.86
C GLU A 653 -57.78 -3.79 3.20
N ARG A 654 -57.98 -2.63 3.85
CA ARG A 654 -58.82 -2.49 5.06
C ARG A 654 -60.31 -2.71 4.81
N ARG A 655 -60.79 -2.57 3.57
CA ARG A 655 -62.19 -2.79 3.20
C ARG A 655 -62.45 -4.22 2.70
N SER A 656 -61.42 -4.93 2.24
CA SER A 656 -61.48 -6.30 1.72
C SER A 656 -60.98 -7.36 2.71
N SER A 657 -60.93 -7.06 4.02
CA SER A 657 -60.58 -8.02 5.08
C SER A 657 -61.66 -9.10 5.31
N GLY A 658 -61.95 -9.88 4.26
CA GLY A 658 -62.97 -10.91 4.21
C GLY A 658 -63.28 -11.37 2.80
N ASP A 659 -62.28 -11.76 2.01
CA ASP A 659 -62.34 -12.90 1.08
C ASP A 659 -61.04 -12.97 0.25
N PHE A 660 -60.43 -14.16 0.20
CA PHE A 660 -59.24 -14.47 -0.59
C PHE A 660 -59.69 -14.85 -2.01
N ASP A 661 -59.32 -14.06 -3.03
CA ASP A 661 -59.51 -14.40 -4.44
C ASP A 661 -58.22 -15.05 -5.01
N PRO A 662 -58.23 -16.34 -5.39
CA PRO A 662 -57.04 -17.08 -5.79
C PRO A 662 -56.66 -16.96 -7.29
N GLN A 663 -57.14 -15.95 -8.03
CA GLN A 663 -56.90 -15.84 -9.48
C GLN A 663 -56.54 -14.44 -10.02
N GLY A 664 -55.93 -13.55 -9.20
CA GLY A 664 -55.47 -12.22 -9.62
C GLY A 664 -54.03 -12.19 -10.15
N VAL A 665 -53.79 -11.38 -11.18
CA VAL A 665 -52.55 -11.23 -11.95
C VAL A 665 -51.32 -10.87 -11.08
N ILE A 666 -50.16 -11.41 -11.47
CA ILE A 666 -48.83 -11.42 -10.83
C ILE A 666 -48.17 -10.02 -10.78
N ASP A 667 -48.86 -9.01 -10.25
CA ASP A 667 -48.40 -7.61 -10.21
C ASP A 667 -48.08 -7.12 -8.77
N GLU A 668 -48.23 -8.00 -7.77
CA GLU A 668 -47.95 -7.69 -6.37
C GLU A 668 -46.51 -8.07 -6.03
N GLY A 669 -45.70 -7.08 -5.65
CA GLY A 669 -44.33 -7.31 -5.18
C GLY A 669 -44.28 -8.08 -3.86
N VAL A 670 -43.07 -8.45 -3.41
CA VAL A 670 -42.90 -9.28 -2.21
C VAL A 670 -43.00 -8.51 -0.89
N ILE A 671 -43.21 -7.19 -0.94
CA ILE A 671 -43.45 -6.33 0.23
C ILE A 671 -44.91 -5.89 0.20
N SER A 672 -45.65 -6.17 1.28
CA SER A 672 -47.04 -5.75 1.39
C SER A 672 -47.16 -4.25 1.64
N SER A 673 -48.32 -3.67 1.31
CA SER A 673 -48.60 -2.25 1.50
C SER A 673 -48.40 -1.80 2.95
N GLU A 674 -48.73 -2.65 3.94
CA GLU A 674 -48.57 -2.35 5.36
C GLU A 674 -47.12 -2.43 5.87
N GLU A 675 -46.26 -3.18 5.18
CA GLU A 675 -44.87 -3.44 5.59
C GLU A 675 -43.86 -2.42 5.04
N CYS A 676 -44.23 -1.66 4.00
CA CYS A 676 -43.32 -0.74 3.32
C CYS A 676 -42.94 0.49 4.18
N ALA A 677 -41.81 1.12 3.81
CA ALA A 677 -41.22 2.19 4.61
C ALA A 677 -42.14 3.42 4.75
N ALA A 678 -42.86 3.81 3.69
CA ALA A 678 -43.79 4.94 3.75
C ALA A 678 -45.02 4.64 4.63
N ALA A 679 -45.52 3.40 4.65
CA ALA A 679 -46.62 3.00 5.54
C ALA A 679 -46.20 3.10 7.02
N GLU A 680 -44.97 2.67 7.34
CA GLU A 680 -44.43 2.79 8.69
C GLU A 680 -44.27 4.26 9.13
N LEU A 681 -43.82 5.13 8.23
CA LEU A 681 -43.75 6.57 8.49
C LEU A 681 -45.14 7.18 8.72
N LEU A 682 -46.15 6.77 7.94
CA LEU A 682 -47.55 7.19 8.12
C LEU A 682 -48.11 6.74 9.47
N GLN A 683 -47.89 5.48 9.86
CA GLN A 683 -48.36 4.92 11.14
C GLN A 683 -47.72 5.65 12.34
N ASN A 684 -46.43 5.98 12.23
CA ASN A 684 -45.68 6.62 13.31
C ASN A 684 -45.65 8.15 13.25
N ARG A 685 -46.38 8.79 12.32
CA ARG A 685 -46.31 10.25 12.06
C ARG A 685 -46.52 11.11 13.30
N GLY A 686 -47.44 10.71 14.18
CA GLY A 686 -47.76 11.45 15.41
C GLY A 686 -46.65 11.38 16.45
N HIS A 687 -46.06 10.19 16.63
CA HIS A 687 -44.92 9.98 17.53
C HIS A 687 -43.65 10.67 16.98
N LEU A 688 -43.43 10.60 15.68
CA LEU A 688 -42.28 11.21 15.00
C LEU A 688 -42.47 12.71 14.74
N LYS A 689 -43.66 13.29 14.99
CA LYS A 689 -44.02 14.70 14.71
C LYS A 689 -43.70 15.13 13.28
N LEU A 690 -44.08 14.29 12.31
CA LEU A 690 -43.88 14.53 10.87
C LEU A 690 -45.19 15.00 10.24
N ASP A 691 -45.13 16.04 9.41
CA ASP A 691 -46.23 16.38 8.52
C ASP A 691 -46.24 15.49 7.26
N ARG A 692 -47.25 15.65 6.41
CA ARG A 692 -47.40 14.80 5.21
C ARG A 692 -46.28 15.01 4.20
N ASP A 693 -45.80 16.24 4.04
CA ASP A 693 -44.72 16.54 3.11
C ASP A 693 -43.36 16.08 3.65
N ASP A 694 -43.19 16.06 4.98
CA ASP A 694 -42.02 15.49 5.63
C ASP A 694 -41.90 13.99 5.33
N ILE A 695 -43.02 13.27 5.35
CA ILE A 695 -43.08 11.85 4.97
C ILE A 695 -42.74 11.66 3.49
N CYS A 696 -43.28 12.51 2.60
CA CYS A 696 -42.93 12.50 1.18
C CYS A 696 -41.41 12.62 0.96
N TYR A 697 -40.75 13.60 1.59
CA TYR A 697 -39.29 13.78 1.46
C TYR A 697 -38.48 12.64 2.10
N LEU A 698 -38.91 12.11 3.24
CA LEU A 698 -38.21 11.00 3.90
C LEU A 698 -38.31 9.70 3.11
N ALA A 699 -39.50 9.39 2.57
CA ALA A 699 -39.73 8.22 1.74
C ALA A 699 -38.95 8.34 0.41
N ALA A 700 -39.08 9.47 -0.29
CA ALA A 700 -38.34 9.73 -1.52
C ALA A 700 -36.81 9.71 -1.30
N GLY A 701 -36.33 10.13 -0.13
CA GLY A 701 -34.91 10.07 0.21
C GLY A 701 -34.32 8.66 0.21
N ILE A 702 -35.12 7.61 0.45
CA ILE A 702 -34.65 6.21 0.32
C ILE A 702 -34.38 5.89 -1.15
N PHE A 703 -35.28 6.33 -2.05
CA PHE A 703 -35.13 6.15 -3.48
C PHE A 703 -33.91 6.90 -4.04
N GLU A 704 -33.81 8.19 -3.75
CA GLU A 704 -32.71 9.03 -4.25
C GLU A 704 -31.34 8.53 -3.80
N ALA A 705 -31.23 8.00 -2.57
CA ALA A 705 -29.96 7.51 -2.04
C ALA A 705 -29.59 6.10 -2.49
N GLY A 706 -30.58 5.28 -2.90
CA GLY A 706 -30.39 3.84 -3.11
C GLY A 706 -30.36 3.39 -4.57
N THR A 707 -30.99 4.13 -5.48
CA THR A 707 -31.17 3.68 -6.87
C THR A 707 -29.90 3.87 -7.71
N GLU A 708 -29.46 5.12 -7.90
CA GLU A 708 -28.39 5.47 -8.86
C GLU A 708 -27.02 4.93 -8.44
N THR A 709 -26.67 5.05 -7.16
CA THR A 709 -25.38 4.56 -6.64
C THR A 709 -25.23 3.05 -6.76
N THR A 710 -26.33 2.31 -6.59
CA THR A 710 -26.33 0.85 -6.71
C THR A 710 -26.19 0.44 -8.18
N ALA A 711 -26.91 1.10 -9.09
CA ALA A 711 -26.84 0.82 -10.52
C ALA A 711 -25.42 1.07 -11.05
N MET A 712 -24.86 2.24 -10.75
CA MET A 712 -23.48 2.60 -11.12
C MET A 712 -22.44 1.60 -10.59
N THR A 713 -22.64 1.07 -9.38
CA THR A 713 -21.72 0.08 -8.79
C THR A 713 -21.76 -1.24 -9.57
N ILE A 714 -22.96 -1.72 -9.92
CA ILE A 714 -23.15 -2.94 -10.71
C ILE A 714 -22.58 -2.75 -12.12
N ASP A 715 -22.87 -1.63 -12.77
CA ASP A 715 -22.37 -1.31 -14.11
C ASP A 715 -20.84 -1.27 -14.14
N THR A 716 -20.22 -0.62 -13.15
CA THR A 716 -18.76 -0.55 -13.01
C THR A 716 -18.16 -1.95 -12.80
N PHE A 717 -18.81 -2.78 -11.97
CA PHE A 717 -18.38 -4.15 -11.73
C PHE A 717 -18.46 -4.99 -13.02
N LEU A 718 -19.56 -4.90 -13.78
CA LEU A 718 -19.72 -5.63 -15.04
C LEU A 718 -18.70 -5.17 -16.08
N LEU A 719 -18.44 -3.85 -16.18
CA LEU A 719 -17.42 -3.31 -17.08
C LEU A 719 -16.02 -3.81 -16.69
N ALA A 720 -15.71 -3.85 -15.40
CA ALA A 720 -14.45 -4.39 -14.90
C ALA A 720 -14.33 -5.89 -15.17
N ALA A 721 -15.37 -6.68 -14.93
CA ALA A 721 -15.40 -8.11 -15.21
C ALA A 721 -15.20 -8.40 -16.71
N ALA A 722 -15.84 -7.61 -17.58
CA ALA A 722 -15.67 -7.71 -19.03
C ALA A 722 -14.25 -7.31 -19.49
N SER A 723 -13.65 -6.31 -18.84
CA SER A 723 -12.30 -5.83 -19.15
C SER A 723 -11.19 -6.77 -18.65
N TYR A 724 -11.46 -7.55 -17.59
CA TYR A 724 -10.50 -8.44 -16.94
C TYR A 724 -11.04 -9.88 -16.80
N PRO A 725 -11.31 -10.60 -17.92
CA PRO A 725 -11.99 -11.89 -17.91
C PRO A 725 -11.21 -13.00 -17.19
N ASN A 726 -9.88 -12.88 -17.11
CA ASN A 726 -9.04 -13.82 -16.35
C ASN A 726 -9.24 -13.67 -14.84
N MET A 727 -9.40 -12.44 -14.37
CA MET A 727 -9.61 -12.14 -12.95
C MET A 727 -11.03 -12.55 -12.54
N ALA A 728 -12.02 -12.25 -13.39
CA ALA A 728 -13.40 -12.67 -13.19
C ALA A 728 -13.53 -14.20 -13.07
N ARG A 729 -12.83 -14.98 -13.93
CA ARG A 729 -12.81 -16.45 -13.83
C ARG A 729 -12.20 -16.98 -12.54
N LYS A 730 -11.13 -16.34 -12.05
CA LYS A 730 -10.51 -16.71 -10.76
C LYS A 730 -11.44 -16.40 -9.59
N ALA A 731 -12.06 -15.22 -9.60
CA ALA A 731 -13.02 -14.84 -8.58
C ALA A 731 -14.24 -15.79 -8.57
N GLN A 732 -14.75 -16.17 -9.75
CA GLN A 732 -15.82 -17.17 -9.85
C GLN A 732 -15.39 -18.52 -9.28
N ALA A 733 -14.18 -19.00 -9.61
CA ALA A 733 -13.67 -20.26 -9.07
C ALA A 733 -13.54 -20.24 -7.54
N GLU A 734 -13.20 -19.10 -6.94
CA GLU A 734 -13.15 -18.94 -5.48
C GLU A 734 -14.55 -18.97 -4.85
N ILE A 735 -15.54 -18.34 -5.49
CA ILE A 735 -16.95 -18.39 -5.09
C ILE A 735 -17.46 -19.84 -5.16
N ASP A 736 -17.20 -20.54 -6.27
CA ASP A 736 -17.61 -21.92 -6.50
C ASP A 736 -16.95 -22.91 -5.51
N LEU A 737 -15.75 -22.59 -5.02
CA LEU A 737 -15.05 -23.38 -4.00
C LEU A 737 -15.62 -23.16 -2.59
N THR A 738 -16.16 -21.98 -2.32
CA THR A 738 -16.55 -21.55 -0.97
C THR A 738 -18.04 -21.78 -0.69
N ILE A 739 -18.88 -21.67 -1.72
CA ILE A 739 -20.33 -21.80 -1.60
C ILE A 739 -20.74 -23.20 -2.08
N ASP A 740 -21.30 -24.01 -1.19
CA ASP A 740 -21.84 -25.33 -1.54
C ASP A 740 -23.03 -25.15 -2.52
N PRO A 741 -23.07 -25.83 -3.67
CA PRO A 741 -24.22 -25.79 -4.58
C PRO A 741 -25.56 -26.12 -3.90
N GLN A 742 -25.56 -26.85 -2.78
CA GLN A 742 -26.79 -27.11 -2.00
C GLN A 742 -27.27 -25.90 -1.18
N GLU A 743 -26.39 -24.96 -0.81
CA GLU A 743 -26.79 -23.72 -0.11
C GLU A 743 -27.55 -22.75 -1.02
N TRP A 744 -27.38 -22.86 -2.35
CA TRP A 744 -28.17 -22.12 -3.34
C TRP A 744 -29.66 -22.50 -3.29
N ASP A 745 -29.98 -23.80 -3.20
CA ASP A 745 -31.36 -24.30 -3.18
C ASP A 745 -32.07 -24.02 -1.84
N ILE A 746 -31.35 -24.04 -0.72
CA ILE A 746 -31.92 -23.83 0.62
C ILE A 746 -32.48 -22.40 0.76
N HIS A 747 -31.80 -21.39 0.21
CA HIS A 747 -32.27 -20.01 0.27
C HIS A 747 -33.43 -19.69 -0.69
N LEU A 748 -33.63 -20.48 -1.74
CA LEU A 748 -34.79 -20.38 -2.63
C LEU A 748 -36.03 -21.07 -2.03
N TYR A 749 -35.84 -22.23 -1.39
CA TYR A 749 -36.91 -22.98 -0.72
C TYR A 749 -37.49 -22.26 0.51
N GLU A 750 -36.66 -21.57 1.31
CA GLU A 750 -37.11 -20.79 2.48
C GLU A 750 -38.00 -19.58 2.12
N LEU A 751 -38.03 -19.18 0.85
CA LEU A 751 -38.82 -18.04 0.37
C LEU A 751 -40.19 -18.41 -0.21
N GLY A 752 -40.55 -19.70 -0.26
CA GLY A 752 -41.85 -20.16 -0.79
C GLY A 752 -42.08 -19.88 -2.28
N LEU A 753 -41.01 -19.57 -3.02
CA LEU A 753 -41.04 -19.30 -4.46
C LEU A 753 -40.56 -20.56 -5.19
N ASN A 754 -41.50 -21.33 -5.73
CA ASN A 754 -41.18 -22.37 -6.71
C ASN A 754 -40.97 -21.69 -8.07
N PHE A 755 -39.74 -21.72 -8.59
CA PHE A 755 -39.43 -21.38 -9.98
C PHE A 755 -39.47 -22.62 -10.86
#